data_AF-A0A8T2T413-F1
#
_entry.id   AF-A0A8T2T413-F1
#
_cell.length_a   1.000
_cell.length_b   1.000
_cell.length_c   1.000
_cell.angle_alpha   90.00
_cell.angle_beta   90.00
_cell.angle_gamma   90.00
#
_symmetry.space_group_name_H-M   'P 1'
#
loop_
_entity.id
_entity.type
_entity.pdbx_description
1 polymer ?
#
loop_
_entity_poly.entity_id
_entity_poly.type
_entity_poly.pdbx_seq_one_letter_code
_entity_poly.pdbx_strand_id
1 'polypeptide(L)'
;MTSLQLLNLSECNSLDGLDSSIQSLADLRRLMLRGCHLMTSLPHEMTKLSSLKLIDLRECTSLQTLSFLPATLEKLFLDDCSRLETVSASLPNLQQLHVSRCRNLRRLPTELGASMRVLYVERCYALHEMLATEQQSFFGDLSSLEDLDLRECTSLKTLSFLPTTLQSLWLNGCSSLQTVNASLPMLQKFYALKCSNLRRLPTELGTCMRELGLKACDGLSEWLATNHEELLSLEHLDLRECTSLETLFFLPTTMQTLWLSGCSSLQAVNGSLPKLQEFYAGKCSNLRTLPKELGGYMRELCLEGCEGLSEWLATNKASLLFGELSSLDHLDLRECTSLETLSLLPTTLQTLWLTGCSRLRTVNGSLPMLQKLYASKCSKLRTLPTELGTCMRELGLKACDGLSEWLATNQASLLFGELSSLEHLDLRECTSLETLPFLPTTLKTLWLTGCKSLQAVNGSLPKLQEFYAGECSNLRTLPKELGACMRELCLEGCDGLSEWLATDEASSLFGELSSLEHLDLKACTSLKTLSFLPTTLKTLWLNGCSNLQSVSASLPKLQQFYARKCSSLRTLPTELGACMRALGLEGCDGLSQWLATKNASLLFCELLSLEHLDLRECTSLETLPFLPTTMQTLWLTGCSRLQAVNGSLPKLQEFYAEKCSKLRTLPKELGACMRELCLKGCDGLSEWLATDEASLLFEELCSLKKLDLSWCINLKALSFLPTSLEELTLEGCIQLEVLRFGSGNLTNLKRLDIRYCASLRSLPQELESLPALTIKRDDAARRLHRRGGLPSRIKNRLHQNCCPEPNGKMVRTLLLGASPPSRMHILGDCLLPPRNSADTLVDRLSYPPDCQGLSTNATEILRCKMLKLQDAYYGSGRLHVRVMAGRM
;
A
#
# COMPACT_ATOMS: atom_id res chain seq x y z
N MET A 1 15.16 16.89 54.91
CA MET A 1 15.45 15.97 53.78
C MET A 1 16.83 16.30 53.18
N THR A 2 17.86 16.48 54.00
CA THR A 2 19.17 17.02 53.55
C THR A 2 20.04 15.99 52.81
N SER A 3 19.75 14.69 52.93
CA SER A 3 20.48 13.58 52.28
C SER A 3 19.88 13.10 50.95
N LEU A 4 18.87 13.80 50.42
CA LEU A 4 18.13 13.37 49.22
C LEU A 4 19.00 13.59 47.96
N GLN A 5 19.32 12.52 47.24
CA GLN A 5 20.19 12.58 46.05
C GLN A 5 19.46 12.54 44.71
N LEU A 6 18.21 12.06 44.69
CA LEU A 6 17.37 12.04 43.50
C LEU A 6 15.97 12.51 43.86
N LEU A 7 15.45 13.45 43.08
CA LEU A 7 14.09 13.94 43.16
C LEU A 7 13.44 13.76 41.78
N ASN A 8 12.41 12.92 41.70
CA ASN A 8 11.66 12.68 40.48
C ASN A 8 10.23 13.17 40.65
N LEU A 9 9.88 14.17 39.83
CA LEU A 9 8.60 14.85 39.77
C LEU A 9 8.02 14.77 38.34
N SER A 10 8.50 13.83 37.52
CA SER A 10 8.01 13.65 36.15
C SER A 10 6.50 13.36 36.11
N GLU A 11 5.85 13.76 35.01
CA GLU A 11 4.41 13.61 34.72
C GLU A 11 3.50 14.31 35.74
N CYS A 12 4.05 15.20 36.57
CA CYS A 12 3.27 16.04 37.48
C CYS A 12 2.61 17.19 36.70
N ASN A 13 1.51 16.88 36.01
CA ASN A 13 0.81 17.77 35.09
C ASN A 13 0.27 19.06 35.73
N SER A 14 0.04 19.06 37.05
CA SER A 14 -0.44 20.23 37.80
C SER A 14 0.70 21.09 38.36
N LEU A 15 1.95 20.68 38.21
CA LEU A 15 3.10 21.40 38.75
C LEU A 15 3.40 22.63 37.87
N ASP A 16 3.17 23.82 38.41
CA ASP A 16 3.37 25.10 37.73
C ASP A 16 4.75 25.75 38.03
N GLY A 17 5.45 25.29 39.07
CA GLY A 17 6.80 25.69 39.41
C GLY A 17 7.38 24.93 40.62
N LEU A 18 8.64 25.23 40.97
CA LEU A 18 9.26 24.82 42.23
C LEU A 18 9.43 26.04 43.13
N ASP A 19 9.27 25.88 44.44
CA ASP A 19 9.44 26.97 45.41
C ASP A 19 10.90 27.13 45.88
N SER A 20 11.16 28.17 46.67
CA SER A 20 12.49 28.48 47.20
C SER A 20 13.02 27.46 48.23
N SER A 21 12.20 26.51 48.69
CA SER A 21 12.63 25.48 49.65
C SER A 21 13.58 24.45 49.02
N ILE A 22 13.64 24.37 47.68
CA ILE A 22 14.54 23.48 46.94
C ILE A 22 16.02 23.67 47.33
N GLN A 23 16.43 24.88 47.72
CA GLN A 23 17.80 25.18 48.18
C GLN A 23 18.25 24.35 49.40
N SER A 24 17.32 23.78 50.16
CA SER A 24 17.63 22.95 51.33
C SER A 24 18.17 21.55 50.99
N LEU A 25 18.08 21.14 49.71
CA LEU A 25 18.48 19.82 49.21
C LEU A 25 19.96 19.80 48.77
N ALA A 26 20.89 20.07 49.70
CA ALA A 26 22.31 20.22 49.40
C ALA A 26 22.98 18.98 48.74
N ASP A 27 22.48 17.77 49.03
CA ASP A 27 23.00 16.50 48.48
C ASP A 27 22.34 16.07 47.16
N LEU A 28 21.40 16.85 46.61
CA LEU A 28 20.64 16.48 45.41
C LEU A 28 21.54 16.40 44.18
N ARG A 29 21.57 15.24 43.53
CA ARG A 29 22.38 14.95 42.33
C ARG A 29 21.56 14.87 41.04
N ARG A 30 20.30 14.45 41.12
CA ARG A 30 19.43 14.26 39.94
C ARG A 30 18.04 14.82 40.19
N LEU A 31 17.56 15.65 39.26
CA LEU A 31 16.21 16.23 39.27
C LEU A 31 15.47 15.87 37.99
N MET A 32 14.42 15.03 38.09
CA MET A 32 13.60 14.64 36.94
C MET A 32 12.27 15.42 36.98
N LEU A 33 11.96 16.12 35.90
CA LEU A 33 10.78 16.98 35.73
C LEU A 33 10.09 16.73 34.39
N ARG A 34 10.46 15.66 33.66
CA ARG A 34 9.87 15.32 32.37
C ARG A 34 8.34 15.33 32.42
N GLY A 35 7.66 15.96 31.46
CA GLY A 35 6.19 15.95 31.37
C GLY A 35 5.48 16.93 32.32
N CYS A 36 6.18 17.85 32.99
CA CYS A 36 5.55 18.91 33.78
C CYS A 36 5.01 20.03 32.89
N HIS A 37 3.85 19.81 32.27
CA HIS A 37 3.34 20.67 31.19
C HIS A 37 2.93 22.09 31.60
N LEU A 38 2.65 22.37 32.88
CA LEU A 38 2.29 23.71 33.36
C LEU A 38 3.49 24.53 33.84
N MET A 39 4.67 23.90 33.99
CA MET A 39 5.85 24.56 34.50
C MET A 39 6.33 25.65 33.54
N THR A 40 6.40 26.89 34.02
CA THR A 40 6.80 28.05 33.19
C THR A 40 8.26 28.46 33.38
N SER A 41 8.84 28.20 34.56
CA SER A 41 10.22 28.54 34.92
C SER A 41 10.72 27.71 36.11
N LEU A 42 12.04 27.75 36.37
CA LEU A 42 12.67 27.23 37.59
C LEU A 42 13.05 28.38 38.54
N PRO A 43 12.99 28.18 39.87
CA PRO A 43 13.30 29.22 40.85
C PRO A 43 14.80 29.60 40.84
N HIS A 44 15.13 30.83 41.23
CA HIS A 44 16.50 31.34 41.28
C HIS A 44 17.40 30.53 42.24
N GLU A 45 16.80 29.97 43.28
CA GLU A 45 17.42 29.14 44.32
C GLU A 45 18.08 27.86 43.80
N MET A 46 17.78 27.43 42.57
CA MET A 46 18.43 26.31 41.90
C MET A 46 19.96 26.45 41.82
N THR A 47 20.47 27.68 41.79
CA THR A 47 21.90 28.01 41.81
C THR A 47 22.63 27.56 43.08
N LYS A 48 21.90 27.35 44.19
CA LYS A 48 22.46 26.93 45.50
C LYS A 48 22.67 25.41 45.62
N LEU A 49 22.26 24.63 44.63
CA LEU A 49 22.35 23.16 44.64
C LEU A 49 23.75 22.69 44.23
N SER A 50 24.69 22.66 45.18
CA SER A 50 26.10 22.37 44.95
C SER A 50 26.42 20.92 44.55
N SER A 51 25.47 19.99 44.64
CA SER A 51 25.67 18.58 44.27
C SER A 51 24.99 18.17 42.97
N LEU A 52 24.21 19.06 42.34
CA LEU A 52 23.31 18.70 41.25
C LEU A 52 24.08 18.46 39.95
N LYS A 53 23.87 17.29 39.35
CA LYS A 53 24.57 16.80 38.16
C LYS A 53 23.66 16.60 36.95
N LEU A 54 22.39 16.25 37.14
CA LEU A 54 21.45 15.98 36.04
C LEU A 54 20.11 16.67 36.26
N ILE A 55 19.62 17.32 35.20
CA ILE A 55 18.24 17.82 35.10
C ILE A 55 17.60 17.25 33.83
N ASP A 56 16.41 16.66 33.97
CA ASP A 56 15.57 16.21 32.86
C ASP A 56 14.26 17.01 32.82
N LEU A 57 14.09 17.84 31.81
CA LEU A 57 12.92 18.73 31.60
C LEU A 57 12.18 18.39 30.31
N ARG A 58 12.38 17.20 29.74
CA ARG A 58 11.75 16.82 28.47
C ARG A 58 10.22 16.95 28.55
N GLU A 59 9.57 17.34 27.47
CA GLU A 59 8.11 17.49 27.39
C GLU A 59 7.51 18.55 28.35
N CYS A 60 8.33 19.42 28.95
CA CYS A 60 7.87 20.62 29.68
C CYS A 60 7.44 21.70 28.67
N THR A 61 6.25 21.53 28.08
CA THR A 61 5.78 22.30 26.93
C THR A 61 5.47 23.78 27.22
N SER A 62 5.20 24.15 28.49
CA SER A 62 4.97 25.54 28.91
C SER A 62 6.21 26.28 29.38
N LEU A 63 7.37 25.62 29.47
CA LEU A 63 8.60 26.24 29.95
C LEU A 63 9.01 27.37 28.98
N GLN A 64 9.15 28.59 29.48
CA GLN A 64 9.44 29.77 28.64
C GLN A 64 10.91 30.19 28.73
N THR A 65 11.49 30.14 29.93
CA THR A 65 12.86 30.62 30.20
C THR A 65 13.59 29.68 31.16
N LEU A 66 14.91 29.60 31.01
CA LEU A 66 15.79 28.82 31.88
C LEU A 66 17.08 29.61 32.19
N SER A 67 17.09 30.37 33.29
CA SER A 67 18.16 31.33 33.61
C SER A 67 18.92 31.05 34.92
N PHE A 68 18.49 30.08 35.71
CA PHE A 68 19.03 29.83 37.05
C PHE A 68 19.39 28.36 37.23
N LEU A 69 20.51 27.93 36.65
CA LEU A 69 21.01 26.56 36.78
C LEU A 69 22.35 26.53 37.52
N PRO A 70 22.63 25.48 38.31
CA PRO A 70 23.89 25.36 39.03
C PRO A 70 25.05 25.01 38.09
N ALA A 71 26.22 25.62 38.34
CA ALA A 71 27.43 25.39 37.55
C ALA A 71 27.97 23.94 37.63
N THR A 72 27.50 23.13 38.59
CA THR A 72 27.92 21.73 38.80
C THR A 72 27.26 20.74 37.85
N LEU A 73 26.28 21.20 37.07
CA LEU A 73 25.47 20.37 36.18
C LEU A 73 26.33 19.75 35.06
N GLU A 74 26.16 18.44 34.87
CA GLU A 74 26.87 17.65 33.85
C GLU A 74 25.96 17.26 32.68
N LYS A 75 24.65 17.09 32.92
CA LYS A 75 23.68 16.63 31.91
C LYS A 75 22.37 17.41 31.96
N LEU A 76 21.91 17.88 30.81
CA LEU A 76 20.65 18.62 30.67
C LEU A 76 19.85 18.13 29.46
N PHE A 77 18.59 17.74 29.68
CA PHE A 77 17.68 17.28 28.63
C PHE A 77 16.45 18.21 28.52
N LEU A 78 16.21 18.78 27.34
CA LEU A 78 15.18 19.78 27.05
C LEU A 78 14.29 19.39 25.85
N ASP A 79 14.29 18.13 25.43
CA ASP A 79 13.49 17.66 24.28
C ASP A 79 12.00 18.00 24.41
N ASP A 80 11.38 18.45 23.33
CA ASP A 80 9.95 18.82 23.26
C ASP A 80 9.51 19.99 24.19
N CYS A 81 10.43 20.86 24.63
CA CYS A 81 10.12 22.12 25.31
C CYS A 81 9.67 23.23 24.32
N SER A 82 8.47 23.09 23.75
CA SER A 82 8.06 23.89 22.58
C SER A 82 7.96 25.42 22.77
N ARG A 83 7.67 25.91 23.99
CA ARG A 83 7.59 27.34 24.32
C ARG A 83 8.89 27.94 24.82
N LEU A 84 9.95 27.15 24.97
CA LEU A 84 11.21 27.62 25.52
C LEU A 84 11.84 28.61 24.54
N GLU A 85 12.03 29.86 24.98
CA GLU A 85 12.57 30.92 24.13
C GLU A 85 14.07 31.11 24.34
N THR A 86 14.52 31.01 25.59
CA THR A 86 15.92 31.28 25.97
C THR A 86 16.41 30.33 27.07
N VAL A 87 17.66 29.89 26.95
CA VAL A 87 18.42 29.30 28.05
C VAL A 87 19.60 30.23 28.34
N SER A 88 19.54 30.91 29.47
CA SER A 88 20.47 31.98 29.87
C SER A 88 21.22 31.57 31.14
N ALA A 89 21.97 30.47 31.07
CA ALA A 89 22.75 29.93 32.19
C ALA A 89 24.21 29.71 31.79
N SER A 90 25.14 29.98 32.71
CA SER A 90 26.55 29.55 32.60
C SER A 90 26.67 28.13 33.16
N LEU A 91 27.10 27.19 32.32
CA LEU A 91 27.14 25.74 32.60
C LEU A 91 28.53 25.15 32.30
N PRO A 92 29.59 25.56 33.03
CA PRO A 92 30.98 25.25 32.68
C PRO A 92 31.37 23.75 32.77
N ASN A 93 30.60 22.95 33.51
CA ASN A 93 30.85 21.51 33.70
C ASN A 93 29.94 20.61 32.85
N LEU A 94 29.15 21.17 31.93
CA LEU A 94 28.18 20.40 31.16
C LEU A 94 28.89 19.50 30.15
N GLN A 95 28.57 18.22 30.17
CA GLN A 95 29.14 17.20 29.28
C GLN A 95 28.20 16.85 28.12
N GLN A 96 26.89 16.85 28.40
CA GLN A 96 25.84 16.46 27.46
C GLN A 96 24.65 17.42 27.53
N LEU A 97 24.25 17.96 26.38
CA LEU A 97 23.06 18.78 26.21
C LEU A 97 22.21 18.24 25.06
N HIS A 98 20.94 17.94 25.36
CA HIS A 98 19.96 17.48 24.37
C HIS A 98 18.80 18.48 24.29
N VAL A 99 18.58 19.00 23.09
CA VAL A 99 17.55 20.00 22.80
C VAL A 99 16.91 19.64 21.47
N SER A 100 15.89 18.79 21.48
CA SER A 100 15.11 18.52 20.27
C SER A 100 13.73 19.18 20.29
N ARG A 101 13.22 19.57 19.12
CA ARG A 101 11.84 20.07 18.92
C ARG A 101 11.46 21.29 19.76
N CYS A 102 12.44 22.07 20.22
CA CYS A 102 12.24 23.35 20.92
C CYS A 102 12.00 24.46 19.90
N ARG A 103 10.77 24.55 19.38
CA ARG A 103 10.45 25.38 18.20
C ARG A 103 10.66 26.88 18.40
N ASN A 104 10.49 27.39 19.62
CA ASN A 104 10.66 28.81 19.93
C ASN A 104 12.06 29.18 20.43
N LEU A 105 12.97 28.20 20.57
CA LEU A 105 14.28 28.45 21.15
C LEU A 105 15.12 29.32 20.22
N ARG A 106 15.48 30.51 20.68
CA ARG A 106 16.21 31.51 19.88
C ARG A 106 17.72 31.42 20.08
N ARG A 107 18.17 31.05 21.29
CA ARG A 107 19.58 31.05 21.73
C ARG A 107 19.89 29.84 22.62
N LEU A 108 21.09 29.29 22.45
CA LEU A 108 21.69 28.31 23.38
C LEU A 108 22.44 29.04 24.53
N PRO A 109 22.81 28.33 25.62
CA PRO A 109 23.45 28.93 26.79
C PRO A 109 24.82 29.55 26.47
N THR A 110 25.08 30.79 26.93
CA THR A 110 26.24 31.59 26.52
C THR A 110 27.61 31.01 26.90
N GLU A 111 27.67 30.12 27.90
CA GLU A 111 28.89 29.46 28.36
C GLU A 111 28.59 27.99 28.68
N LEU A 112 28.98 27.07 27.79
CA LEU A 112 28.76 25.62 27.95
C LEU A 112 30.01 24.86 28.44
N GLY A 113 31.16 25.55 28.53
CA GLY A 113 32.40 25.10 29.16
C GLY A 113 33.20 24.02 28.42
N ALA A 114 34.47 23.88 28.81
CA ALA A 114 35.43 22.97 28.18
C ALA A 114 35.14 21.46 28.37
N SER A 115 34.16 21.09 29.19
CA SER A 115 33.84 19.67 29.50
C SER A 115 32.86 19.02 28.52
N MET A 116 32.28 19.79 27.59
CA MET A 116 31.24 19.31 26.68
C MET A 116 31.80 18.33 25.66
N ARG A 117 31.16 17.16 25.50
CA ARG A 117 31.54 16.13 24.52
C ARG A 117 30.50 15.93 23.43
N VAL A 118 29.22 16.02 23.78
CA VAL A 118 28.09 15.79 22.88
C VAL A 118 27.08 16.92 23.01
N LEU A 119 26.81 17.58 21.89
CA LEU A 119 25.77 18.60 21.78
C LEU A 119 24.74 18.17 20.72
N TYR A 120 23.54 17.84 21.17
CA TYR A 120 22.44 17.38 20.32
C TYR A 120 21.34 18.45 20.27
N VAL A 121 21.18 19.10 19.14
CA VAL A 121 20.15 20.12 18.90
C VAL A 121 19.40 19.81 17.61
N GLU A 122 18.17 19.30 17.71
CA GLU A 122 17.40 18.86 16.54
C GLU A 122 16.10 19.66 16.41
N ARG A 123 15.65 19.99 15.20
CA ARG A 123 14.32 20.58 14.95
C ARG A 123 14.03 21.87 15.75
N CYS A 124 15.07 22.66 16.01
CA CYS A 124 14.96 23.95 16.68
C CYS A 124 14.84 25.08 15.63
N TYR A 125 13.64 25.28 15.12
CA TYR A 125 13.40 26.13 13.94
C TYR A 125 13.63 27.63 14.17
N ALA A 126 13.48 28.15 15.39
CA ALA A 126 13.73 29.56 15.71
C ALA A 126 15.19 29.87 16.07
N LEU A 127 16.08 28.88 16.01
CA LEU A 127 17.49 29.05 16.36
C LEU A 127 18.20 29.84 15.25
N HIS A 128 18.42 31.14 15.48
CA HIS A 128 18.99 32.06 14.49
C HIS A 128 20.21 32.83 15.00
N GLU A 129 20.41 32.91 16.33
CA GLU A 129 21.48 33.65 17.01
C GLU A 129 22.50 32.71 17.67
N MET A 130 23.00 31.69 16.96
CA MET A 130 24.24 31.00 17.39
C MET A 130 25.50 31.81 17.06
N LEU A 131 25.34 32.95 16.37
CA LEU A 131 26.45 33.74 15.87
C LEU A 131 26.96 34.71 16.93
N ALA A 132 28.25 34.53 17.22
CA ALA A 132 29.14 35.59 17.59
C ALA A 132 28.83 36.86 16.77
N THR A 133 28.48 37.95 17.44
CA THR A 133 28.95 39.25 16.96
C THR A 133 30.47 39.18 16.87
N GLU A 134 31.12 39.92 15.97
CA GLU A 134 32.55 39.82 15.60
C GLU A 134 33.57 39.84 16.78
N GLN A 135 33.12 39.93 18.04
CA GLN A 135 33.90 40.04 19.26
C GLN A 135 33.80 38.84 20.24
N GLN A 136 32.88 37.86 20.12
CA GLN A 136 32.77 36.72 21.07
C GLN A 136 32.26 35.40 20.45
N SER A 137 33.08 34.35 20.41
CA SER A 137 32.74 33.04 19.81
C SER A 137 32.05 32.06 20.79
N PHE A 138 30.78 31.70 20.53
CA PHE A 138 30.02 30.69 21.31
C PHE A 138 30.71 29.31 21.39
N PHE A 139 31.28 28.84 20.27
CA PHE A 139 31.94 27.53 20.18
C PHE A 139 33.41 27.55 20.64
N GLY A 140 34.01 28.73 20.85
CA GLY A 140 35.44 28.88 21.15
C GLY A 140 35.87 28.23 22.47
N ASP A 141 34.94 28.09 23.42
CA ASP A 141 35.19 27.52 24.75
C ASP A 141 34.97 25.99 24.81
N LEU A 142 34.51 25.36 23.73
CA LEU A 142 34.11 23.93 23.68
C LEU A 142 35.26 23.00 23.26
N SER A 143 36.41 23.08 23.93
CA SER A 143 37.65 22.40 23.53
C SER A 143 37.64 20.86 23.60
N SER A 144 36.57 20.22 24.10
CA SER A 144 36.45 18.76 24.22
C SER A 144 35.31 18.17 23.39
N LEU A 145 34.64 18.97 22.55
CA LEU A 145 33.47 18.54 21.80
C LEU A 145 33.89 17.55 20.69
N GLU A 146 33.28 16.37 20.69
CA GLU A 146 33.55 15.28 19.73
C GLU A 146 32.40 15.15 18.72
N ASP A 147 31.15 15.26 19.19
CA ASP A 147 29.95 15.10 18.36
C ASP A 147 29.02 16.30 18.44
N LEU A 148 28.68 16.86 17.28
CA LEU A 148 27.75 17.97 17.14
C LEU A 148 26.63 17.61 16.15
N ASP A 149 25.40 17.66 16.63
CA ASP A 149 24.20 17.41 15.82
C ASP A 149 23.29 18.63 15.86
N LEU A 150 23.06 19.24 14.70
CA LEU A 150 22.22 20.42 14.50
C LEU A 150 21.07 20.14 13.50
N ARG A 151 20.67 18.88 13.30
CA ARG A 151 19.71 18.48 12.25
C ARG A 151 18.39 19.26 12.33
N GLU A 152 17.86 19.63 11.17
CA GLU A 152 16.61 20.37 10.98
C GLU A 152 16.55 21.73 11.71
N CYS A 153 17.70 22.35 12.01
CA CYS A 153 17.77 23.74 12.49
C CYS A 153 17.69 24.74 11.31
N THR A 154 16.48 24.88 10.76
CA THR A 154 16.25 25.53 9.45
C THR A 154 16.55 27.03 9.39
N SER A 155 16.63 27.75 10.51
CA SER A 155 16.97 29.18 10.54
C SER A 155 18.46 29.48 10.60
N LEU A 156 19.30 28.45 10.78
CA LEU A 156 20.75 28.62 10.86
C LEU A 156 21.31 29.09 9.51
N LYS A 157 21.92 30.27 9.47
CA LYS A 157 22.49 30.84 8.23
C LYS A 157 23.98 30.57 8.07
N THR A 158 24.76 30.66 9.15
CA THR A 158 26.20 30.43 9.13
C THR A 158 26.62 29.73 10.42
N LEU A 159 27.70 28.96 10.34
CA LEU A 159 28.29 28.25 11.48
C LEU A 159 29.79 28.54 11.50
N SER A 160 30.33 29.07 12.60
CA SER A 160 31.74 29.49 12.69
C SER A 160 32.36 29.14 14.04
N PHE A 161 33.69 29.15 14.09
CA PHE A 161 34.48 28.92 15.32
C PHE A 161 34.27 27.54 15.98
N LEU A 162 33.95 26.51 15.20
CA LEU A 162 33.81 25.15 15.73
C LEU A 162 35.14 24.61 16.28
N PRO A 163 35.10 23.76 17.33
CA PRO A 163 36.31 23.21 17.94
C PRO A 163 37.00 22.20 17.03
N THR A 164 38.33 22.19 17.06
CA THR A 164 39.18 21.32 16.21
C THR A 164 39.15 19.84 16.62
N THR A 165 38.62 19.51 17.81
CA THR A 165 38.46 18.15 18.34
C THR A 165 37.28 17.38 17.76
N LEU A 166 36.43 18.04 16.97
CA LEU A 166 35.19 17.47 16.47
C LEU A 166 35.45 16.28 15.52
N GLN A 167 34.81 15.15 15.79
CA GLN A 167 34.91 13.91 15.02
C GLN A 167 33.68 13.71 14.12
N SER A 168 32.49 14.11 14.58
CA SER A 168 31.27 14.03 13.76
C SER A 168 30.43 15.31 13.79
N LEU A 169 29.91 15.68 12.61
CA LEU A 169 29.08 16.87 12.41
C LEU A 169 27.85 16.53 11.55
N TRP A 170 26.66 16.74 12.12
CA TRP A 170 25.37 16.45 11.47
C TRP A 170 24.54 17.72 11.32
N LEU A 171 24.25 18.10 10.08
CA LEU A 171 23.57 19.35 9.69
C LEU A 171 22.35 19.08 8.78
N ASN A 172 21.88 17.84 8.69
CA ASN A 172 20.82 17.44 7.76
C ASN A 172 19.56 18.29 7.92
N GLY A 173 19.05 18.87 6.83
CA GLY A 173 17.83 19.67 6.81
C GLY A 173 18.02 21.13 7.24
N CYS A 174 19.26 21.61 7.43
CA CYS A 174 19.55 23.03 7.69
C CYS A 174 19.44 23.86 6.40
N SER A 175 18.22 24.04 5.89
CA SER A 175 17.97 24.62 4.56
C SER A 175 18.42 26.07 4.37
N SER A 176 18.51 26.89 5.42
CA SER A 176 19.02 28.27 5.33
C SER A 176 20.53 28.38 5.45
N LEU A 177 21.24 27.29 5.75
CA LEU A 177 22.67 27.30 6.01
C LEU A 177 23.43 27.61 4.71
N GLN A 178 24.24 28.66 4.73
CA GLN A 178 25.01 29.15 3.59
C GLN A 178 26.48 28.76 3.66
N THR A 179 27.09 28.85 4.84
CA THR A 179 28.52 28.58 5.04
C THR A 179 28.80 27.94 6.38
N VAL A 180 29.80 27.05 6.40
CA VAL A 180 30.47 26.58 7.62
C VAL A 180 31.92 27.07 7.57
N ASN A 181 32.29 28.00 8.44
CA ASN A 181 33.61 28.62 8.51
C ASN A 181 34.38 28.12 9.75
N ALA A 182 35.01 26.96 9.62
CA ALA A 182 35.78 26.32 10.68
C ALA A 182 36.96 25.53 10.09
N SER A 183 38.02 25.32 10.89
CA SER A 183 39.08 24.34 10.64
C SER A 183 38.81 23.08 11.46
N LEU A 184 38.63 21.93 10.80
CA LEU A 184 38.16 20.69 11.42
C LEU A 184 39.07 19.48 11.09
N PRO A 185 40.33 19.49 11.56
CA PRO A 185 41.35 18.51 11.15
C PRO A 185 41.09 17.07 11.64
N MET A 186 40.29 16.88 12.70
CA MET A 186 39.99 15.57 13.30
C MET A 186 38.67 14.96 12.80
N LEU A 187 37.98 15.64 11.89
CA LEU A 187 36.63 15.25 11.47
C LEU A 187 36.67 13.95 10.66
N GLN A 188 35.88 12.97 11.08
CA GLN A 188 35.75 11.68 10.40
C GLN A 188 34.45 11.59 9.59
N LYS A 189 33.38 12.21 10.11
CA LYS A 189 32.03 12.13 9.52
C LYS A 189 31.40 13.51 9.40
N PHE A 190 30.96 13.86 8.20
CA PHE A 190 30.22 15.09 7.94
C PHE A 190 28.96 14.80 7.12
N TYR A 191 27.79 15.18 7.64
CA TYR A 191 26.52 15.02 6.95
C TYR A 191 25.75 16.33 6.92
N ALA A 192 25.45 16.83 5.73
CA ALA A 192 24.67 18.05 5.51
C ALA A 192 23.53 17.82 4.50
N LEU A 193 22.81 16.70 4.60
CA LEU A 193 21.78 16.33 3.61
C LEU A 193 20.67 17.38 3.52
N LYS A 194 20.18 17.72 2.32
CA LYS A 194 19.13 18.71 2.06
C LYS A 194 19.48 20.14 2.52
N CYS A 195 20.76 20.52 2.49
CA CYS A 195 21.21 21.90 2.74
C CYS A 195 21.39 22.65 1.42
N SER A 196 20.29 23.01 0.75
CA SER A 196 20.31 23.55 -0.62
C SER A 196 21.04 24.89 -0.77
N ASN A 197 21.13 25.70 0.29
CA ASN A 197 21.81 27.00 0.27
C ASN A 197 23.30 26.92 0.64
N LEU A 198 23.80 25.75 1.04
CA LEU A 198 25.18 25.58 1.49
C LEU A 198 26.11 25.74 0.28
N ARG A 199 27.01 26.73 0.32
CA ARG A 199 27.91 27.06 -0.81
C ARG A 199 29.34 26.62 -0.62
N ARG A 200 29.77 26.45 0.63
CA ARG A 200 31.15 26.08 0.99
C ARG A 200 31.15 25.17 2.21
N LEU A 201 31.99 24.14 2.15
CA LEU A 201 32.35 23.32 3.31
C LEU A 201 33.40 24.03 4.19
N PRO A 202 33.66 23.52 5.42
CA PRO A 202 34.73 24.04 6.29
C PRO A 202 36.10 24.04 5.58
N THR A 203 36.97 24.98 5.96
CA THR A 203 38.38 25.00 5.54
C THR A 203 39.13 23.87 6.27
N GLU A 204 40.04 23.12 5.65
CA GLU A 204 40.81 22.07 6.33
C GLU A 204 39.92 20.95 6.94
N LEU A 205 39.27 20.17 6.07
CA LEU A 205 38.46 19.00 6.47
C LEU A 205 39.27 17.82 7.04
N GLY A 206 40.60 17.94 7.06
CA GLY A 206 41.53 17.05 7.75
C GLY A 206 41.82 15.72 7.05
N THR A 207 42.95 15.11 7.39
CA THR A 207 43.38 13.80 6.86
C THR A 207 42.63 12.61 7.47
N CYS A 208 41.61 12.85 8.30
CA CYS A 208 40.86 11.83 9.03
C CYS A 208 39.47 11.57 8.45
N MET A 209 39.02 12.35 7.46
CA MET A 209 37.68 12.24 6.90
C MET A 209 37.46 10.91 6.19
N ARG A 210 36.43 10.15 6.60
CA ARG A 210 36.07 8.85 6.02
C ARG A 210 34.71 8.87 5.31
N GLU A 211 33.75 9.59 5.89
CA GLU A 211 32.37 9.63 5.41
C GLU A 211 31.91 11.08 5.18
N LEU A 212 31.45 11.36 3.96
CA LEU A 212 30.93 12.67 3.57
C LEU A 212 29.56 12.52 2.90
N GLY A 213 28.51 13.06 3.52
CA GLY A 213 27.14 13.01 3.02
C GLY A 213 26.57 14.38 2.70
N LEU A 214 26.34 14.68 1.44
CA LEU A 214 25.88 15.96 0.91
C LEU A 214 24.67 15.82 -0.04
N LYS A 215 23.83 14.79 0.16
CA LYS A 215 22.60 14.57 -0.62
C LYS A 215 21.80 15.88 -0.77
N ALA A 216 21.35 16.20 -1.98
CA ALA A 216 20.51 17.37 -2.29
C ALA A 216 21.09 18.72 -1.80
N CYS A 217 22.40 18.92 -1.99
CA CYS A 217 23.12 20.15 -1.66
C CYS A 217 23.56 20.91 -2.92
N ASP A 218 22.59 21.37 -3.71
CA ASP A 218 22.86 22.03 -4.99
C ASP A 218 23.74 23.28 -4.91
N GLY A 219 23.72 24.01 -3.79
CA GLY A 219 24.60 25.16 -3.56
C GLY A 219 26.10 24.82 -3.57
N LEU A 220 26.49 23.56 -3.34
CA LEU A 220 27.88 23.10 -3.32
C LEU A 220 28.43 22.72 -4.70
N SER A 221 27.65 22.87 -5.77
CA SER A 221 28.04 22.39 -7.10
C SER A 221 29.37 22.97 -7.60
N GLU A 222 29.61 24.28 -7.40
CA GLU A 222 30.90 24.91 -7.75
C GLU A 222 32.05 24.39 -6.87
N TRP A 223 31.79 24.18 -5.57
CA TRP A 223 32.81 23.67 -4.64
C TRP A 223 33.20 22.23 -4.99
N LEU A 224 32.22 21.36 -5.28
CA LEU A 224 32.44 19.96 -5.70
C LEU A 224 33.13 19.84 -7.06
N ALA A 225 33.09 20.88 -7.89
CA ALA A 225 33.79 20.94 -9.17
C ALA A 225 35.28 21.33 -9.04
N THR A 226 35.78 21.60 -7.83
CA THR A 226 37.20 21.93 -7.58
C THR A 226 37.94 20.77 -6.93
N ASN A 227 39.26 20.68 -7.14
CA ASN A 227 40.09 19.65 -6.52
C ASN A 227 40.37 20.00 -5.05
N HIS A 228 40.13 19.05 -4.14
CA HIS A 228 40.41 19.20 -2.70
C HIS A 228 41.40 18.14 -2.23
N GLU A 229 42.67 18.52 -2.07
CA GLU A 229 43.74 17.62 -1.57
C GLU A 229 43.51 17.13 -0.14
N GLU A 230 42.57 17.73 0.59
CA GLU A 230 42.27 17.39 1.98
C GLU A 230 41.44 16.10 2.12
N LEU A 231 40.74 15.66 1.07
CA LEU A 231 39.85 14.50 1.11
C LEU A 231 40.53 13.16 0.82
N LEU A 232 41.87 13.07 0.93
CA LEU A 232 42.65 11.90 0.52
C LEU A 232 42.33 10.60 1.27
N SER A 233 41.70 10.69 2.45
CA SER A 233 41.30 9.54 3.27
C SER A 233 39.86 9.08 3.06
N LEU A 234 39.07 9.76 2.22
CA LEU A 234 37.63 9.52 2.10
C LEU A 234 37.34 8.12 1.53
N GLU A 235 36.45 7.39 2.20
CA GLU A 235 36.04 6.02 1.83
C GLU A 235 34.62 6.00 1.27
N HIS A 236 33.73 6.89 1.75
CA HIS A 236 32.31 6.91 1.41
C HIS A 236 31.82 8.33 1.10
N LEU A 237 31.21 8.51 -0.07
CA LEU A 237 30.69 9.81 -0.52
C LEU A 237 29.24 9.69 -1.03
N ASP A 238 28.32 10.41 -0.40
CA ASP A 238 26.91 10.48 -0.82
C ASP A 238 26.54 11.88 -1.34
N LEU A 239 26.39 12.01 -2.65
CA LEU A 239 25.95 13.22 -3.35
C LEU A 239 24.59 13.04 -4.03
N ARG A 240 23.76 12.06 -3.62
CA ARG A 240 22.48 11.79 -4.29
C ARG A 240 21.64 13.05 -4.43
N GLU A 241 20.85 13.15 -5.49
CA GLU A 241 19.92 14.27 -5.73
C GLU A 241 20.60 15.67 -5.77
N CYS A 242 21.93 15.76 -5.97
CA CYS A 242 22.61 17.02 -6.29
C CYS A 242 22.39 17.35 -7.79
N THR A 243 21.20 17.84 -8.10
CA THR A 243 20.73 18.10 -9.47
C THR A 243 21.53 19.14 -10.23
N SER A 244 22.20 20.07 -9.55
CA SER A 244 23.00 21.15 -10.18
C SER A 244 24.47 20.77 -10.42
N LEU A 245 24.91 19.60 -9.97
CA LEU A 245 26.30 19.15 -10.12
C LEU A 245 26.58 18.77 -11.58
N GLU A 246 27.42 19.53 -12.29
CA GLU A 246 27.77 19.24 -13.69
C GLU A 246 28.98 18.31 -13.83
N THR A 247 29.99 18.47 -12.98
CA THR A 247 31.22 17.67 -13.03
C THR A 247 31.70 17.38 -11.61
N LEU A 248 32.28 16.20 -11.42
CA LEU A 248 32.93 15.83 -10.18
C LEU A 248 34.43 15.64 -10.45
N PHE A 249 35.24 16.50 -9.83
CA PHE A 249 36.69 16.50 -10.01
C PHE A 249 37.40 15.77 -8.86
N PHE A 250 38.41 14.99 -9.23
CA PHE A 250 39.38 14.27 -8.38
C PHE A 250 38.80 13.68 -7.07
N LEU A 251 38.34 12.44 -7.19
CA LEU A 251 38.01 11.59 -6.05
C LEU A 251 39.24 10.79 -5.60
N PRO A 252 39.46 10.59 -4.29
CA PRO A 252 40.62 9.87 -3.77
C PRO A 252 40.58 8.38 -4.10
N THR A 253 41.76 7.77 -4.22
CA THR A 253 41.92 6.34 -4.57
C THR A 253 41.51 5.39 -3.43
N THR A 254 41.22 5.93 -2.23
CA THR A 254 40.69 5.20 -1.06
C THR A 254 39.20 4.92 -1.14
N MET A 255 38.47 5.54 -2.08
CA MET A 255 37.02 5.42 -2.24
C MET A 255 36.58 3.95 -2.33
N GLN A 256 35.61 3.58 -1.50
CA GLN A 256 34.98 2.25 -1.50
C GLN A 256 33.54 2.33 -2.02
N THR A 257 32.80 3.38 -1.64
CA THR A 257 31.41 3.58 -2.08
C THR A 257 31.15 5.02 -2.52
N LEU A 258 30.45 5.15 -3.65
CA LEU A 258 30.09 6.45 -4.20
C LEU A 258 28.62 6.45 -4.66
N TRP A 259 27.80 7.30 -4.02
CA TRP A 259 26.40 7.49 -4.36
C TRP A 259 26.17 8.83 -5.06
N LEU A 260 25.78 8.78 -6.32
CA LEU A 260 25.47 9.92 -7.19
C LEU A 260 24.03 9.87 -7.72
N SER A 261 23.20 8.90 -7.31
CA SER A 261 21.88 8.71 -7.89
C SER A 261 21.02 9.98 -7.84
N GLY A 262 20.44 10.38 -8.97
CA GLY A 262 19.61 11.58 -9.11
C GLY A 262 20.37 12.87 -9.42
N CYS A 263 21.69 12.83 -9.67
CA CYS A 263 22.45 13.99 -10.16
C CYS A 263 22.21 14.22 -11.65
N SER A 264 21.06 14.80 -12.01
CA SER A 264 20.61 14.91 -13.41
C SER A 264 21.51 15.74 -14.33
N SER A 265 22.20 16.75 -13.81
CA SER A 265 23.11 17.60 -14.60
C SER A 265 24.52 17.03 -14.76
N LEU A 266 24.85 15.96 -14.03
CA LEU A 266 26.20 15.42 -13.99
C LEU A 266 26.59 14.85 -15.35
N GLN A 267 27.65 15.37 -15.95
CA GLN A 267 28.13 15.00 -17.28
C GLN A 267 29.28 13.99 -17.24
N ALA A 268 30.16 14.08 -16.25
CA ALA A 268 31.30 13.18 -16.11
C ALA A 268 31.76 13.06 -14.65
N VAL A 269 32.27 11.87 -14.32
CA VAL A 269 33.01 11.62 -13.08
C VAL A 269 34.47 11.38 -13.45
N ASN A 270 35.36 12.29 -13.07
CA ASN A 270 36.77 12.24 -13.43
C ASN A 270 37.62 11.62 -12.31
N GLY A 271 38.56 10.75 -12.67
CA GLY A 271 39.52 10.14 -11.73
C GLY A 271 39.83 8.68 -12.03
N SER A 272 40.62 8.08 -11.13
CA SER A 272 40.88 6.64 -11.04
C SER A 272 40.45 6.18 -9.63
N LEU A 273 39.59 5.16 -9.57
CA LEU A 273 38.98 4.65 -8.34
C LEU A 273 39.26 3.14 -8.20
N PRO A 274 40.52 2.74 -7.96
CA PRO A 274 40.93 1.34 -8.04
C PRO A 274 40.41 0.46 -6.90
N LYS A 275 39.96 1.06 -5.79
CA LYS A 275 39.42 0.35 -4.61
C LYS A 275 37.89 0.38 -4.52
N LEU A 276 37.21 0.93 -5.53
CA LEU A 276 35.76 1.10 -5.49
C LEU A 276 35.07 -0.26 -5.54
N GLN A 277 34.15 -0.49 -4.61
CA GLN A 277 33.35 -1.71 -4.51
C GLN A 277 31.94 -1.47 -5.02
N GLU A 278 31.39 -0.29 -4.77
CA GLU A 278 30.00 0.06 -5.04
C GLU A 278 29.88 1.44 -5.70
N PHE A 279 29.27 1.49 -6.87
CA PHE A 279 29.02 2.74 -7.60
C PHE A 279 27.55 2.87 -7.99
N TYR A 280 26.87 3.87 -7.43
CA TYR A 280 25.45 4.13 -7.69
C TYR A 280 25.27 5.47 -8.38
N ALA A 281 25.05 5.48 -9.69
CA ALA A 281 24.80 6.69 -10.47
C ALA A 281 23.43 6.68 -11.16
N GLY A 282 22.44 5.97 -10.60
CA GLY A 282 21.12 5.88 -11.21
C GLY A 282 20.42 7.25 -11.37
N LYS A 283 19.74 7.50 -12.49
CA LYS A 283 19.03 8.72 -12.86
C LYS A 283 19.95 9.93 -13.08
N CYS A 284 21.22 9.70 -13.37
CA CYS A 284 22.14 10.73 -13.88
C CYS A 284 21.99 10.85 -15.40
N SER A 285 20.92 11.50 -15.85
CA SER A 285 20.52 11.53 -17.28
C SER A 285 21.58 12.12 -18.23
N ASN A 286 22.39 13.07 -17.76
CA ASN A 286 23.41 13.71 -18.58
C ASN A 286 24.79 13.03 -18.51
N LEU A 287 24.94 11.96 -17.73
CA LEU A 287 26.24 11.33 -17.50
C LEU A 287 26.72 10.66 -18.79
N ARG A 288 27.84 11.11 -19.35
CA ARG A 288 28.35 10.65 -20.65
C ARG A 288 29.50 9.67 -20.54
N THR A 289 30.22 9.66 -19.43
CA THR A 289 31.39 8.81 -19.21
C THR A 289 31.56 8.43 -17.75
N LEU A 290 32.07 7.22 -17.52
CA LEU A 290 32.53 6.76 -16.21
C LEU A 290 34.02 7.11 -15.97
N PRO A 291 34.50 7.01 -14.71
CA PRO A 291 35.92 7.13 -14.38
C PRO A 291 36.79 6.21 -15.23
N LYS A 292 38.04 6.62 -15.49
CA LYS A 292 38.95 5.88 -16.39
C LYS A 292 39.33 4.50 -15.88
N GLU A 293 39.28 4.33 -14.56
CA GLU A 293 39.58 3.08 -13.86
C GLU A 293 38.60 2.96 -12.69
N LEU A 294 37.87 1.85 -12.63
CA LEU A 294 36.88 1.54 -11.58
C LEU A 294 37.32 0.38 -10.67
N GLY A 295 38.54 -0.14 -10.89
CA GLY A 295 39.18 -1.12 -10.03
C GLY A 295 38.70 -2.56 -10.20
N GLY A 296 39.54 -3.51 -9.80
CA GLY A 296 39.22 -4.95 -9.82
C GLY A 296 38.34 -5.42 -8.66
N TYR A 297 38.02 -4.56 -7.69
CA TYR A 297 37.23 -4.90 -6.49
C TYR A 297 35.74 -4.57 -6.60
N MET A 298 35.32 -3.97 -7.71
CA MET A 298 33.93 -3.57 -7.93
C MET A 298 33.01 -4.78 -7.87
N ARG A 299 31.99 -4.73 -7.02
CA ARG A 299 30.95 -5.76 -6.85
C ARG A 299 29.62 -5.34 -7.43
N GLU A 300 29.27 -4.06 -7.26
CA GLU A 300 27.99 -3.52 -7.70
C GLU A 300 28.16 -2.21 -8.48
N LEU A 301 27.54 -2.18 -9.66
CA LEU A 301 27.51 -1.04 -10.56
C LEU A 301 26.06 -0.75 -10.97
N CYS A 302 25.50 0.33 -10.44
CA CYS A 302 24.13 0.76 -10.72
C CYS A 302 24.11 2.06 -11.54
N LEU A 303 23.63 1.95 -12.77
CA LEU A 303 23.54 3.00 -13.79
C LEU A 303 22.12 3.14 -14.32
N GLU A 304 21.10 2.77 -13.53
CA GLU A 304 19.68 2.86 -13.90
C GLU A 304 19.35 4.24 -14.49
N GLY A 305 18.73 4.36 -15.66
CA GLY A 305 18.26 5.64 -16.20
C GLY A 305 19.37 6.63 -16.61
N CYS A 306 20.59 6.16 -16.83
CA CYS A 306 21.71 6.98 -17.31
C CYS A 306 21.70 7.13 -18.84
N GLU A 307 20.74 7.89 -19.38
CA GLU A 307 20.54 8.04 -20.83
C GLU A 307 21.79 8.50 -21.58
N GLY A 308 22.54 9.47 -21.02
CA GLY A 308 23.77 10.00 -21.61
C GLY A 308 24.89 8.97 -21.79
N LEU A 309 24.85 7.84 -21.06
CA LEU A 309 25.88 6.80 -21.16
C LEU A 309 25.68 5.90 -22.38
N SER A 310 24.54 5.99 -23.07
CA SER A 310 24.16 5.03 -24.12
C SER A 310 25.16 4.98 -25.28
N GLU A 311 25.66 6.13 -25.74
CA GLU A 311 26.70 6.17 -26.78
C GLU A 311 28.02 5.61 -26.26
N TRP A 312 28.39 5.94 -25.02
CA TRP A 312 29.65 5.49 -24.42
C TRP A 312 29.67 3.97 -24.15
N LEU A 313 28.56 3.40 -23.67
CA LEU A 313 28.39 1.96 -23.42
C LEU A 313 28.56 1.12 -24.69
N ALA A 314 28.31 1.70 -25.87
CA ALA A 314 28.53 1.06 -27.17
C ALA A 314 29.99 1.17 -27.68
N THR A 315 30.87 1.90 -27.00
CA THR A 315 32.26 2.08 -27.43
C THR A 315 33.19 0.98 -26.94
N ASN A 316 34.29 0.73 -27.67
CA ASN A 316 35.37 -0.15 -27.21
C ASN A 316 35.98 0.29 -25.87
N LYS A 317 35.89 1.57 -25.50
CA LYS A 317 36.38 2.07 -24.21
C LYS A 317 35.57 1.54 -23.03
N ALA A 318 34.25 1.49 -23.16
CA ALA A 318 33.39 0.90 -22.14
C ALA A 318 33.65 -0.60 -22.01
N SER A 319 33.79 -1.30 -23.14
CA SER A 319 34.14 -2.72 -23.16
C SER A 319 35.49 -3.03 -22.51
N LEU A 320 36.51 -2.19 -22.70
CA LEU A 320 37.78 -2.32 -22.00
C LEU A 320 37.62 -2.12 -20.49
N LEU A 321 36.85 -1.10 -20.06
CA LEU A 321 36.58 -0.86 -18.65
C LEU A 321 35.85 -2.05 -18.00
N PHE A 322 34.79 -2.55 -18.63
CA PHE A 322 34.08 -3.74 -18.14
C PHE A 322 35.00 -4.98 -18.10
N GLY A 323 35.92 -5.12 -19.07
CA GLY A 323 36.92 -6.18 -19.05
C GLY A 323 37.86 -6.16 -17.84
N GLU A 324 38.08 -5.00 -17.22
CA GLU A 324 38.89 -4.85 -16.01
C GLU A 324 38.13 -5.20 -14.71
N LEU A 325 36.79 -5.21 -14.74
CA LEU A 325 35.92 -5.45 -13.59
C LEU A 325 35.79 -6.94 -13.24
N SER A 326 36.91 -7.56 -12.88
CA SER A 326 37.01 -9.01 -12.60
C SER A 326 36.25 -9.51 -11.37
N SER A 327 35.71 -8.63 -10.52
CA SER A 327 34.90 -9.01 -9.35
C SER A 327 33.43 -8.57 -9.44
N LEU A 328 32.98 -8.06 -10.59
CA LEU A 328 31.63 -7.50 -10.70
C LEU A 328 30.60 -8.63 -10.65
N ASP A 329 29.72 -8.56 -9.65
CA ASP A 329 28.63 -9.52 -9.44
C ASP A 329 27.31 -8.97 -9.99
N HIS A 330 27.10 -7.66 -9.87
CA HIS A 330 25.81 -7.00 -10.10
C HIS A 330 25.95 -5.79 -11.01
N LEU A 331 25.26 -5.81 -12.15
CA LEU A 331 25.17 -4.70 -13.09
C LEU A 331 23.71 -4.31 -13.33
N ASP A 332 23.36 -3.08 -12.98
CA ASP A 332 22.04 -2.53 -13.18
C ASP A 332 22.07 -1.39 -14.22
N LEU A 333 21.42 -1.64 -15.36
CA LEU A 333 21.26 -0.74 -16.49
C LEU A 333 19.77 -0.49 -16.78
N ARG A 334 18.87 -0.68 -15.80
CA ARG A 334 17.42 -0.47 -15.99
C ARG A 334 17.13 0.92 -16.54
N GLU A 335 16.09 1.06 -17.34
CA GLU A 335 15.60 2.35 -17.88
C GLU A 335 16.66 3.15 -18.69
N CYS A 336 17.74 2.53 -19.16
CA CYS A 336 18.64 3.14 -20.15
C CYS A 336 18.01 3.06 -21.55
N THR A 337 17.01 3.91 -21.81
CA THR A 337 16.13 3.80 -22.99
C THR A 337 16.84 4.05 -24.32
N SER A 338 17.95 4.80 -24.31
CA SER A 338 18.75 5.11 -25.50
C SER A 338 19.79 4.05 -25.87
N LEU A 339 20.02 3.05 -24.99
CA LEU A 339 21.01 1.99 -25.19
C LEU A 339 20.61 1.11 -26.39
N GLU A 340 21.45 1.02 -27.43
CA GLU A 340 21.17 0.18 -28.61
C GLU A 340 21.90 -1.16 -28.59
N THR A 341 23.12 -1.21 -28.08
CA THR A 341 23.95 -2.42 -28.01
C THR A 341 24.70 -2.47 -26.68
N LEU A 342 24.92 -3.68 -26.18
CA LEU A 342 25.77 -3.93 -25.02
C LEU A 342 26.78 -5.02 -25.36
N SER A 343 28.08 -4.76 -25.20
CA SER A 343 29.15 -5.70 -25.59
C SER A 343 30.25 -5.81 -24.55
N LEU A 344 30.79 -7.05 -24.41
CA LEU A 344 31.96 -7.38 -23.58
C LEU A 344 31.73 -7.05 -22.10
N LEU A 345 30.78 -7.76 -21.51
CA LEU A 345 30.52 -7.75 -20.06
C LEU A 345 31.48 -8.72 -19.33
N PRO A 346 31.73 -8.51 -18.01
CA PRO A 346 32.58 -9.38 -17.23
C PRO A 346 32.01 -10.79 -17.12
N THR A 347 32.86 -11.82 -17.25
CA THR A 347 32.42 -13.22 -17.17
C THR A 347 32.03 -13.66 -15.76
N THR A 348 32.38 -12.88 -14.74
CA THR A 348 32.01 -13.11 -13.33
C THR A 348 30.61 -12.64 -12.98
N LEU A 349 29.95 -11.89 -13.87
CA LEU A 349 28.67 -11.27 -13.61
C LEU A 349 27.61 -12.32 -13.24
N GLN A 350 26.98 -12.13 -12.09
CA GLN A 350 25.94 -13.04 -11.57
C GLN A 350 24.53 -12.51 -11.86
N THR A 351 24.34 -11.19 -11.83
CA THR A 351 23.04 -10.56 -12.11
C THR A 351 23.16 -9.38 -13.05
N LEU A 352 22.28 -9.36 -14.06
CA LEU A 352 22.17 -8.29 -15.04
C LEU A 352 20.72 -7.78 -15.12
N TRP A 353 20.52 -6.50 -14.82
CA TRP A 353 19.23 -5.82 -15.00
C TRP A 353 19.27 -4.87 -16.21
N LEU A 354 18.34 -5.08 -17.13
CA LEU A 354 18.15 -4.34 -18.39
C LEU A 354 16.68 -3.90 -18.56
N THR A 355 15.85 -4.03 -17.54
CA THR A 355 14.41 -3.68 -17.64
C THR A 355 14.22 -2.24 -18.10
N GLY A 356 13.45 -2.01 -19.14
CA GLY A 356 13.15 -0.66 -19.68
C GLY A 356 14.11 -0.18 -20.78
N CYS A 357 15.13 -0.96 -21.16
CA CYS A 357 16.04 -0.60 -22.26
C CYS A 357 15.37 -0.75 -23.65
N SER A 358 14.42 0.13 -23.96
CA SER A 358 13.50 -0.02 -25.10
C SER A 358 14.16 0.00 -26.49
N ARG A 359 15.36 0.60 -26.66
CA ARG A 359 16.10 0.60 -27.92
C ARG A 359 17.14 -0.51 -28.04
N LEU A 360 17.36 -1.29 -26.99
CA LEU A 360 18.38 -2.33 -26.95
C LEU A 360 18.06 -3.40 -27.98
N ARG A 361 19.00 -3.67 -28.89
CA ARG A 361 18.84 -4.65 -29.98
C ARG A 361 19.58 -5.94 -29.71
N THR A 362 20.76 -5.88 -29.11
CA THR A 362 21.59 -7.07 -28.89
C THR A 362 22.40 -6.92 -27.60
N VAL A 363 22.58 -8.03 -26.89
CA VAL A 363 23.55 -8.18 -25.80
C VAL A 363 24.60 -9.20 -26.26
N ASN A 364 25.83 -8.75 -26.45
CA ASN A 364 26.94 -9.53 -27.00
C ASN A 364 27.90 -9.98 -25.88
N GLY A 365 28.43 -11.19 -26.01
CA GLY A 365 29.44 -11.75 -25.12
C GLY A 365 29.08 -13.15 -24.60
N SER A 366 29.95 -13.70 -23.77
CA SER A 366 29.73 -14.93 -23.00
C SER A 366 29.60 -14.56 -21.53
N LEU A 367 28.51 -15.00 -20.89
CA LEU A 367 28.17 -14.72 -19.49
C LEU A 367 27.98 -16.05 -18.72
N PRO A 368 29.05 -16.84 -18.51
CA PRO A 368 28.93 -18.22 -18.04
C PRO A 368 28.54 -18.35 -16.56
N MET A 369 28.77 -17.32 -15.75
CA MET A 369 28.44 -17.29 -14.31
C MET A 369 27.08 -16.64 -14.02
N LEU A 370 26.36 -16.20 -15.05
CA LEU A 370 25.11 -15.46 -14.88
C LEU A 370 24.04 -16.36 -14.27
N GLN A 371 23.46 -15.89 -13.17
CA GLN A 371 22.37 -16.57 -12.47
C GLN A 371 21.03 -15.92 -12.79
N LYS A 372 21.01 -14.60 -13.01
CA LYS A 372 19.78 -13.82 -13.19
C LYS A 372 19.93 -12.79 -14.29
N LEU A 373 18.98 -12.80 -15.24
CA LEU A 373 18.87 -11.80 -16.30
C LEU A 373 17.45 -11.25 -16.35
N TYR A 374 17.28 -9.94 -16.20
CA TYR A 374 15.98 -9.28 -16.34
C TYR A 374 16.02 -8.21 -17.42
N ALA A 375 15.46 -8.47 -18.59
CA ALA A 375 15.38 -7.55 -19.72
C ALA A 375 13.93 -7.18 -20.05
N SER A 376 13.08 -6.94 -19.04
CA SER A 376 11.66 -6.65 -19.28
C SER A 376 11.46 -5.34 -20.07
N LYS A 377 10.48 -5.26 -20.97
CA LYS A 377 10.18 -4.09 -21.82
C LYS A 377 11.30 -3.70 -22.79
N CYS A 378 12.19 -4.63 -23.15
CA CYS A 378 13.20 -4.45 -24.19
C CYS A 378 12.64 -4.82 -25.58
N SER A 379 11.68 -4.04 -26.08
CA SER A 379 10.89 -4.42 -27.27
C SER A 379 11.68 -4.55 -28.57
N LYS A 380 12.87 -3.94 -28.68
CA LYS A 380 13.75 -4.08 -29.86
C LYS A 380 14.80 -5.17 -29.74
N LEU A 381 14.88 -5.88 -28.61
CA LEU A 381 15.91 -6.87 -28.35
C LEU A 381 15.69 -8.06 -29.28
N ARG A 382 16.68 -8.36 -30.13
CA ARG A 382 16.60 -9.39 -31.17
C ARG A 382 17.30 -10.68 -30.81
N THR A 383 18.34 -10.61 -29.99
CA THR A 383 19.12 -11.79 -29.58
C THR A 383 19.57 -11.68 -28.14
N LEU A 384 19.75 -12.83 -27.50
CA LEU A 384 20.45 -12.96 -26.24
C LEU A 384 21.95 -13.27 -26.46
N PRO A 385 22.80 -13.15 -25.42
CA PRO A 385 24.20 -13.57 -25.47
C PRO A 385 24.38 -15.00 -25.96
N THR A 386 25.51 -15.28 -26.62
CA THR A 386 25.78 -16.59 -27.24
C THR A 386 25.93 -17.70 -26.21
N GLU A 387 26.36 -17.36 -25.00
CA GLU A 387 26.43 -18.25 -23.84
C GLU A 387 25.91 -17.50 -22.61
N LEU A 388 24.88 -18.03 -21.96
CA LEU A 388 24.34 -17.49 -20.69
C LEU A 388 24.68 -18.35 -19.47
N GLY A 389 25.48 -19.40 -19.67
CA GLY A 389 26.02 -20.23 -18.59
C GLY A 389 25.09 -21.29 -18.04
N THR A 390 25.69 -22.35 -17.49
CA THR A 390 24.96 -23.44 -16.81
C THR A 390 24.42 -23.04 -15.44
N CYS A 391 24.80 -21.88 -14.92
CA CYS A 391 24.40 -21.36 -13.61
C CYS A 391 23.09 -20.55 -13.62
N MET A 392 22.50 -20.28 -14.80
CA MET A 392 21.30 -19.48 -14.92
C MET A 392 20.13 -20.12 -14.16
N ARG A 393 19.47 -19.34 -13.30
CA ARG A 393 18.30 -19.75 -12.50
C ARG A 393 17.03 -18.99 -12.90
N GLU A 394 17.17 -17.71 -13.25
CA GLU A 394 16.05 -16.83 -13.56
C GLU A 394 16.30 -16.03 -14.84
N LEU A 395 15.37 -16.14 -15.80
CA LEU A 395 15.38 -15.41 -17.06
C LEU A 395 14.06 -14.65 -17.24
N GLY A 396 14.10 -13.33 -17.10
CA GLY A 396 12.96 -12.44 -17.25
C GLY A 396 13.03 -11.61 -18.53
N LEU A 397 12.15 -11.90 -19.47
CA LEU A 397 12.06 -11.34 -20.82
C LEU A 397 10.64 -10.82 -21.13
N LYS A 398 9.94 -10.32 -20.11
CA LYS A 398 8.59 -9.77 -20.24
C LYS A 398 8.55 -8.65 -21.30
N ALA A 399 7.55 -8.63 -22.17
CA ALA A 399 7.34 -7.59 -23.18
C ALA A 399 8.56 -7.34 -24.11
N CYS A 400 9.21 -8.42 -24.54
CA CYS A 400 10.37 -8.40 -25.45
C CYS A 400 10.00 -8.88 -26.86
N ASP A 401 9.05 -8.19 -27.51
CA ASP A 401 8.51 -8.62 -28.81
C ASP A 401 9.56 -8.79 -29.92
N GLY A 402 10.67 -8.06 -29.86
CA GLY A 402 11.79 -8.19 -30.80
C GLY A 402 12.48 -9.56 -30.79
N LEU A 403 12.34 -10.34 -29.71
CA LEU A 403 12.95 -11.66 -29.57
C LEU A 403 12.15 -12.75 -30.29
N SER A 404 10.91 -12.46 -30.71
CA SER A 404 9.97 -13.45 -31.24
C SER A 404 10.54 -14.25 -32.42
N GLU A 405 11.18 -13.59 -33.39
CA GLU A 405 11.80 -14.27 -34.53
C GLU A 405 12.99 -15.15 -34.12
N TRP A 406 13.82 -14.66 -33.19
CA TRP A 406 15.00 -15.40 -32.74
C TRP A 406 14.63 -16.60 -31.86
N LEU A 407 13.62 -16.47 -30.99
CA LEU A 407 13.11 -17.55 -30.15
C LEU A 407 12.60 -18.75 -30.98
N ALA A 408 12.18 -18.52 -32.22
CA ALA A 408 11.78 -19.58 -33.16
C ALA A 408 12.97 -20.29 -33.85
N THR A 409 14.21 -19.82 -33.65
CA THR A 409 15.39 -20.39 -34.32
C THR A 409 15.97 -21.62 -33.61
N ASN A 410 16.69 -22.45 -34.37
CA ASN A 410 17.48 -23.55 -33.81
C ASN A 410 18.57 -23.06 -32.85
N GLN A 411 19.11 -21.84 -33.06
CA GLN A 411 20.12 -21.27 -32.16
C GLN A 411 19.55 -20.97 -30.78
N ALA A 412 18.35 -20.39 -30.69
CA ALA A 412 17.68 -20.21 -29.41
C ALA A 412 17.43 -21.55 -28.72
N SER A 413 16.98 -22.56 -29.47
CA SER A 413 16.77 -23.90 -28.91
C SER A 413 18.04 -24.55 -28.36
N LEU A 414 19.19 -24.38 -29.03
CA LEU A 414 20.49 -24.84 -28.53
C LEU A 414 20.85 -24.12 -27.22
N LEU A 415 20.73 -22.78 -27.19
CA LEU A 415 21.03 -21.98 -26.00
C LEU A 415 20.16 -22.43 -24.81
N PHE A 416 18.84 -22.50 -24.97
CA PHE A 416 17.93 -22.92 -23.91
C PHE A 416 18.16 -24.37 -23.46
N GLY A 417 18.64 -25.24 -24.37
CA GLY A 417 19.05 -26.61 -24.04
C GLY A 417 20.28 -26.70 -23.13
N GLU A 418 21.17 -25.70 -23.17
CA GLU A 418 22.37 -25.64 -22.30
C GLU A 418 22.05 -25.14 -20.88
N LEU A 419 20.89 -24.50 -20.67
CA LEU A 419 20.47 -23.88 -19.41
C LEU A 419 19.98 -24.93 -18.39
N SER A 420 20.87 -25.84 -18.02
CA SER A 420 20.60 -26.99 -17.14
C SER A 420 20.22 -26.65 -15.69
N SER A 421 20.34 -25.39 -15.27
CA SER A 421 19.91 -24.92 -13.95
C SER A 421 18.69 -23.99 -13.98
N LEU A 422 18.12 -23.70 -15.16
CA LEU A 422 17.05 -22.71 -15.29
C LEU A 422 15.79 -23.21 -14.59
N GLU A 423 15.31 -22.43 -13.62
CA GLU A 423 14.13 -22.76 -12.83
C GLU A 423 12.92 -21.87 -13.17
N HIS A 424 13.17 -20.62 -13.57
CA HIS A 424 12.15 -19.60 -13.75
C HIS A 424 12.32 -18.85 -15.07
N LEU A 425 11.30 -18.89 -15.93
CA LEU A 425 11.27 -18.19 -17.22
C LEU A 425 10.02 -17.32 -17.33
N ASP A 426 10.21 -16.01 -17.48
CA ASP A 426 9.14 -15.03 -17.66
C ASP A 426 9.18 -14.42 -19.06
N LEU A 427 8.18 -14.71 -19.88
CA LEU A 427 7.96 -14.18 -21.22
C LEU A 427 6.61 -13.44 -21.32
N ARG A 428 6.03 -12.98 -20.20
CA ARG A 428 4.73 -12.31 -20.20
C ARG A 428 4.70 -11.14 -21.17
N GLU A 429 3.53 -10.85 -21.73
CA GLU A 429 3.29 -9.70 -22.63
C GLU A 429 4.19 -9.67 -23.88
N CYS A 430 4.84 -10.78 -24.26
CA CYS A 430 5.47 -10.94 -25.58
C CYS A 430 4.37 -11.22 -26.62
N THR A 431 3.63 -10.19 -26.99
CA THR A 431 2.44 -10.25 -27.86
C THR A 431 2.71 -10.77 -29.27
N SER A 432 3.93 -10.62 -29.80
CA SER A 432 4.33 -11.10 -31.14
C SER A 432 4.91 -12.53 -31.13
N LEU A 433 5.04 -13.16 -29.97
CA LEU A 433 5.64 -14.49 -29.85
C LEU A 433 4.70 -15.55 -30.42
N GLU A 434 5.10 -16.22 -31.50
CA GLU A 434 4.28 -17.26 -32.15
C GLU A 434 4.56 -18.67 -31.64
N THR A 435 5.85 -18.97 -31.36
CA THR A 435 6.34 -20.27 -30.91
C THR A 435 7.44 -20.10 -29.86
N LEU A 436 7.69 -21.15 -29.08
CA LEU A 436 8.76 -21.18 -28.08
C LEU A 436 9.92 -22.08 -28.55
N PRO A 437 11.17 -21.78 -28.14
CA PRO A 437 12.30 -22.69 -28.34
C PRO A 437 12.12 -23.96 -27.49
N PHE A 438 12.98 -24.96 -27.71
CA PHE A 438 13.05 -26.11 -26.80
C PHE A 438 13.46 -25.66 -25.40
N LEU A 439 12.50 -25.68 -24.47
CA LEU A 439 12.70 -25.27 -23.09
C LEU A 439 13.36 -26.38 -22.25
N PRO A 440 14.21 -26.02 -21.26
CA PRO A 440 14.87 -27.01 -20.41
C PRO A 440 13.89 -27.70 -19.45
N THR A 441 14.12 -28.99 -19.18
CA THR A 441 13.26 -29.83 -18.31
C THR A 441 13.37 -29.50 -16.82
N THR A 442 14.26 -28.58 -16.44
CA THR A 442 14.49 -28.12 -15.06
C THR A 442 13.53 -27.03 -14.61
N LEU A 443 12.76 -26.44 -15.53
CA LEU A 443 11.83 -25.35 -15.24
C LEU A 443 10.82 -25.76 -14.16
N LYS A 444 10.69 -24.90 -13.15
CA LYS A 444 9.69 -24.97 -12.08
C LYS A 444 8.55 -23.99 -12.34
N THR A 445 8.84 -22.82 -12.91
CA THR A 445 7.82 -21.83 -13.24
C THR A 445 8.01 -21.26 -14.65
N LEU A 446 6.90 -21.17 -15.39
CA LEU A 446 6.84 -20.58 -16.71
C LEU A 446 5.70 -19.56 -16.79
N TRP A 447 6.04 -18.29 -17.06
CA TRP A 447 5.05 -17.22 -17.28
C TRP A 447 5.01 -16.81 -18.75
N LEU A 448 3.83 -16.96 -19.37
CA LEU A 448 3.48 -16.61 -20.74
C LEU A 448 2.25 -15.66 -20.80
N THR A 449 1.75 -15.18 -19.67
CA THR A 449 0.53 -14.36 -19.63
C THR A 449 0.61 -13.18 -20.61
N GLY A 450 -0.37 -13.04 -21.50
CA GLY A 450 -0.45 -11.97 -22.51
C GLY A 450 0.31 -12.24 -23.81
N CYS A 451 0.85 -13.45 -24.04
CA CYS A 451 1.44 -13.86 -25.32
C CYS A 451 0.36 -14.19 -26.35
N LYS A 452 -0.33 -13.15 -26.87
CA LYS A 452 -1.54 -13.27 -27.69
C LYS A 452 -1.37 -14.05 -29.00
N SER A 453 -0.18 -13.97 -29.62
CA SER A 453 0.11 -14.67 -30.89
C SER A 453 0.57 -16.11 -30.73
N LEU A 454 0.84 -16.55 -29.49
CA LEU A 454 1.43 -17.85 -29.22
C LEU A 454 0.46 -18.96 -29.60
N GLN A 455 0.89 -19.88 -30.46
CA GLN A 455 0.00 -20.92 -31.00
C GLN A 455 0.09 -22.25 -30.24
N ALA A 456 1.28 -22.60 -29.74
CA ALA A 456 1.54 -23.84 -29.04
C ALA A 456 2.73 -23.70 -28.09
N VAL A 457 2.71 -24.47 -27.00
CA VAL A 457 3.88 -24.70 -26.15
C VAL A 457 4.35 -26.14 -26.38
N ASN A 458 5.49 -26.31 -27.05
CA ASN A 458 6.01 -27.63 -27.41
C ASN A 458 6.99 -28.17 -26.35
N GLY A 459 7.15 -29.49 -26.30
CA GLY A 459 8.13 -30.17 -25.44
C GLY A 459 7.53 -30.95 -24.27
N SER A 460 8.39 -31.34 -23.33
CA SER A 460 8.06 -31.99 -22.06
C SER A 460 8.68 -31.19 -20.91
N LEU A 461 7.88 -30.84 -19.91
CA LEU A 461 8.25 -30.01 -18.76
C LEU A 461 7.91 -30.73 -17.45
N PRO A 462 8.59 -31.85 -17.12
CA PRO A 462 8.15 -32.77 -16.07
C PRO A 462 8.32 -32.24 -14.63
N LYS A 463 9.14 -31.21 -14.44
CA LYS A 463 9.40 -30.58 -13.13
C LYS A 463 8.59 -29.31 -12.89
N LEU A 464 7.73 -28.93 -13.83
CA LEU A 464 6.96 -27.70 -13.74
C LEU A 464 5.98 -27.77 -12.57
N GLN A 465 5.97 -26.72 -11.76
CA GLN A 465 5.11 -26.56 -10.58
C GLN A 465 4.02 -25.52 -10.85
N GLU A 466 4.37 -24.48 -11.60
CA GLU A 466 3.51 -23.33 -11.85
C GLU A 466 3.56 -22.96 -13.35
N PHE A 467 2.40 -22.89 -13.99
CA PHE A 467 2.30 -22.51 -15.39
C PHE A 467 1.23 -21.44 -15.61
N TYR A 468 1.65 -20.27 -16.09
CA TYR A 468 0.79 -19.11 -16.29
C TYR A 468 0.74 -18.72 -17.76
N ALA A 469 -0.30 -19.10 -18.49
CA ALA A 469 -0.51 -18.74 -19.89
C ALA A 469 -1.80 -17.94 -20.13
N GLY A 470 -2.28 -17.18 -19.13
CA GLY A 470 -3.46 -16.33 -19.28
C GLY A 470 -3.37 -15.33 -20.43
N GLU A 471 -4.51 -14.91 -20.99
CA GLU A 471 -4.66 -14.02 -22.15
C GLU A 471 -3.89 -14.46 -23.41
N CYS A 472 -3.52 -15.74 -23.54
CA CYS A 472 -2.96 -16.31 -24.77
C CYS A 472 -4.09 -16.77 -25.71
N SER A 473 -4.73 -15.82 -26.39
CA SER A 473 -5.96 -16.08 -27.18
C SER A 473 -5.77 -17.06 -28.34
N ASN A 474 -4.56 -17.12 -28.93
CA ASN A 474 -4.26 -18.03 -30.06
C ASN A 474 -3.70 -19.39 -29.63
N LEU A 475 -3.53 -19.63 -28.33
CA LEU A 475 -2.92 -20.86 -27.84
C LEU A 475 -3.87 -22.03 -28.09
N ARG A 476 -3.45 -23.00 -28.89
CA ARG A 476 -4.28 -24.14 -29.31
C ARG A 476 -3.95 -25.44 -28.60
N THR A 477 -2.72 -25.58 -28.09
CA THR A 477 -2.26 -26.81 -27.44
C THR A 477 -1.31 -26.50 -26.29
N LEU A 478 -1.26 -27.39 -25.31
CA LEU A 478 -0.29 -27.39 -24.20
C LEU A 478 0.81 -28.44 -24.45
N PRO A 479 1.91 -28.42 -23.69
CA PRO A 479 2.99 -29.42 -23.80
C PRO A 479 2.47 -30.84 -23.61
N LYS A 480 3.13 -31.81 -24.25
CA LYS A 480 2.74 -33.23 -24.17
C LYS A 480 2.80 -33.78 -22.75
N GLU A 481 3.69 -33.23 -21.93
CA GLU A 481 3.88 -33.60 -20.54
C GLU A 481 4.17 -32.32 -19.74
N LEU A 482 3.35 -32.04 -18.73
CA LEU A 482 3.48 -30.89 -17.81
C LEU A 482 3.97 -31.30 -16.41
N GLY A 483 4.15 -32.61 -16.18
CA GLY A 483 4.77 -33.17 -14.98
C GLY A 483 3.82 -33.41 -13.81
N ALA A 484 4.07 -34.49 -13.06
CA ALA A 484 3.32 -34.84 -11.86
C ALA A 484 3.49 -33.84 -10.69
N CYS A 485 4.45 -32.90 -10.77
CA CYS A 485 4.74 -31.90 -9.74
C CYS A 485 3.90 -30.62 -9.86
N MET A 486 3.09 -30.49 -10.91
CA MET A 486 2.30 -29.28 -11.18
C MET A 486 1.31 -29.01 -10.05
N ARG A 487 1.32 -27.79 -9.51
CA ARG A 487 0.43 -27.32 -8.43
C ARG A 487 -0.58 -26.30 -8.92
N GLU A 488 -0.15 -25.42 -9.83
CA GLU A 488 -0.96 -24.31 -10.33
C GLU A 488 -0.88 -24.20 -11.85
N LEU A 489 -2.05 -24.13 -12.48
CA LEU A 489 -2.23 -23.97 -13.92
C LEU A 489 -3.21 -22.83 -14.18
N CYS A 490 -2.73 -21.75 -14.79
CA CYS A 490 -3.52 -20.57 -15.11
C CYS A 490 -3.59 -20.36 -16.63
N LEU A 491 -4.80 -20.49 -17.16
CA LEU A 491 -5.17 -20.43 -18.57
C LEU A 491 -6.33 -19.44 -18.78
N GLU A 492 -6.39 -18.39 -17.95
CA GLU A 492 -7.43 -17.34 -18.03
C GLU A 492 -7.50 -16.75 -19.45
N GLY A 493 -8.66 -16.65 -20.09
CA GLY A 493 -8.82 -16.00 -21.38
C GLY A 493 -8.17 -16.72 -22.57
N CYS A 494 -7.80 -18.00 -22.43
CA CYS A 494 -7.23 -18.82 -23.51
C CYS A 494 -8.31 -19.42 -24.42
N ASP A 495 -9.04 -18.58 -25.15
CA ASP A 495 -10.15 -19.03 -26.01
C ASP A 495 -9.73 -20.04 -27.09
N GLY A 496 -8.50 -19.94 -27.61
CA GLY A 496 -7.94 -20.90 -28.58
C GLY A 496 -7.83 -22.34 -28.07
N LEU A 497 -7.79 -22.56 -26.75
CA LEU A 497 -7.72 -23.90 -26.14
C LEU A 497 -9.09 -24.59 -26.07
N SER A 498 -10.18 -23.90 -26.39
CA SER A 498 -11.54 -24.41 -26.16
C SER A 498 -11.83 -25.73 -26.89
N GLU A 499 -11.35 -25.89 -28.12
CA GLU A 499 -11.50 -27.15 -28.88
C GLU A 499 -10.59 -28.24 -28.32
N TRP A 500 -9.35 -27.88 -27.98
CA TRP A 500 -8.36 -28.84 -27.46
C TRP A 500 -8.75 -29.39 -26.09
N LEU A 501 -9.33 -28.57 -25.20
CA LEU A 501 -9.82 -28.99 -23.87
C LEU A 501 -10.91 -30.07 -23.95
N ALA A 502 -11.54 -30.27 -25.11
CA ALA A 502 -12.53 -31.33 -25.34
C ALA A 502 -11.93 -32.62 -25.95
N THR A 503 -10.61 -32.67 -26.18
CA THR A 503 -9.93 -33.82 -26.80
C THR A 503 -9.48 -34.87 -25.78
N ASP A 504 -9.25 -36.09 -26.27
CA ASP A 504 -8.65 -37.17 -25.47
C ASP A 504 -7.20 -36.85 -25.07
N GLU A 505 -6.49 -36.01 -25.84
CA GLU A 505 -5.14 -35.54 -25.52
C GLU A 505 -5.12 -34.66 -24.28
N ALA A 506 -6.03 -33.67 -24.19
CA ALA A 506 -6.18 -32.85 -22.99
C ALA A 506 -6.58 -33.70 -21.78
N SER A 507 -7.48 -34.66 -21.99
CA SER A 507 -7.93 -35.59 -20.96
C SER A 507 -6.79 -36.44 -20.41
N SER A 508 -5.90 -36.91 -21.30
CA SER A 508 -4.70 -37.65 -20.93
C SER A 508 -3.73 -36.78 -20.13
N LEU A 509 -3.49 -35.54 -20.58
CA LEU A 509 -2.62 -34.60 -19.88
C LEU A 509 -3.14 -34.31 -18.47
N PHE A 510 -4.41 -33.95 -18.31
CA PHE A 510 -5.01 -33.74 -16.99
C PHE A 510 -4.98 -35.02 -16.12
N GLY A 511 -5.06 -36.20 -16.73
CA GLY A 511 -4.89 -37.48 -16.03
C GLY A 511 -3.51 -37.66 -15.38
N GLU A 512 -2.46 -37.08 -15.95
CA GLU A 512 -1.09 -37.14 -15.42
C GLU A 512 -0.81 -36.14 -14.28
N LEU A 513 -1.62 -35.09 -14.16
CA LEU A 513 -1.43 -33.98 -13.20
C LEU A 513 -1.88 -34.34 -11.78
N SER A 514 -1.23 -35.35 -11.20
CA SER A 514 -1.56 -35.92 -9.89
C SER A 514 -1.31 -35.01 -8.68
N SER A 515 -0.66 -33.85 -8.85
CA SER A 515 -0.46 -32.86 -7.78
C SER A 515 -1.21 -31.54 -8.00
N LEU A 516 -2.01 -31.41 -9.08
CA LEU A 516 -2.64 -30.13 -9.41
C LEU A 516 -3.68 -29.74 -8.36
N GLU A 517 -3.48 -28.58 -7.74
CA GLU A 517 -4.36 -28.07 -6.69
C GLU A 517 -5.23 -26.90 -7.20
N HIS A 518 -4.70 -26.12 -8.15
CA HIS A 518 -5.28 -24.86 -8.58
C HIS A 518 -5.36 -24.79 -10.11
N LEU A 519 -6.58 -24.66 -10.63
CA LEU A 519 -6.84 -24.48 -12.06
C LEU A 519 -7.66 -23.22 -12.31
N ASP A 520 -7.07 -22.28 -13.03
CA ASP A 520 -7.71 -21.03 -13.43
C ASP A 520 -8.01 -21.04 -14.94
N LEU A 521 -9.30 -21.01 -15.26
CA LEU A 521 -9.87 -20.94 -16.61
C LEU A 521 -10.83 -19.75 -16.75
N LYS A 522 -10.65 -18.69 -15.94
CA LYS A 522 -11.49 -17.47 -16.03
C LYS A 522 -11.53 -16.93 -17.45
N ALA A 523 -12.62 -16.29 -17.84
CA ALA A 523 -12.78 -15.57 -19.11
C ALA A 523 -12.52 -16.40 -20.39
N CYS A 524 -12.51 -17.73 -20.32
CA CYS A 524 -12.54 -18.61 -21.50
C CYS A 524 -13.96 -18.63 -22.09
N THR A 525 -14.31 -17.57 -22.81
CA THR A 525 -15.65 -17.32 -23.35
C THR A 525 -16.09 -18.34 -24.40
N SER A 526 -15.15 -18.98 -25.12
CA SER A 526 -15.44 -19.97 -26.15
C SER A 526 -15.64 -21.40 -25.62
N LEU A 527 -15.33 -21.63 -24.34
CA LEU A 527 -15.41 -22.93 -23.69
C LEU A 527 -16.87 -23.37 -23.53
N LYS A 528 -17.21 -24.56 -24.06
CA LYS A 528 -18.59 -25.11 -23.99
C LYS A 528 -18.75 -26.17 -22.91
N THR A 529 -17.78 -27.07 -22.77
CA THR A 529 -17.85 -28.23 -21.86
C THR A 529 -16.49 -28.51 -21.26
N LEU A 530 -16.46 -29.03 -20.04
CA LEU A 530 -15.25 -29.57 -19.39
C LEU A 530 -15.55 -30.97 -18.88
N SER A 531 -14.94 -32.00 -19.46
CA SER A 531 -15.27 -33.41 -19.18
C SER A 531 -14.23 -34.18 -18.37
N PHE A 532 -13.00 -33.68 -18.25
CA PHE A 532 -11.92 -34.38 -17.54
C PHE A 532 -11.03 -33.40 -16.79
N LEU A 533 -11.02 -33.51 -15.46
CA LEU A 533 -10.21 -32.67 -14.57
C LEU A 533 -9.58 -33.53 -13.46
N PRO A 534 -8.40 -33.15 -12.93
CA PRO A 534 -7.75 -33.92 -11.88
C PRO A 534 -8.56 -33.93 -10.58
N THR A 535 -8.67 -35.10 -9.96
CA THR A 535 -9.42 -35.27 -8.68
C THR A 535 -8.72 -34.63 -7.48
N THR A 536 -7.48 -34.16 -7.66
CA THR A 536 -6.67 -33.47 -6.64
C THR A 536 -6.97 -31.99 -6.49
N LEU A 537 -7.74 -31.40 -7.42
CA LEU A 537 -8.05 -29.98 -7.42
C LEU A 537 -8.70 -29.54 -6.09
N LYS A 538 -8.16 -28.47 -5.52
CA LYS A 538 -8.71 -27.75 -4.37
C LYS A 538 -9.47 -26.51 -4.80
N THR A 539 -9.03 -25.84 -5.86
CA THR A 539 -9.71 -24.65 -6.38
C THR A 539 -9.84 -24.68 -7.91
N LEU A 540 -11.04 -24.34 -8.39
CA LEU A 540 -11.36 -24.19 -9.80
C LEU A 540 -12.01 -22.81 -10.05
N TRP A 541 -11.37 -22.00 -10.89
CA TRP A 541 -11.91 -20.71 -11.33
C TRP A 541 -12.37 -20.79 -12.79
N LEU A 542 -13.62 -20.39 -13.03
CA LEU A 542 -14.32 -20.38 -14.32
C LEU A 542 -15.06 -19.04 -14.52
N ASN A 543 -14.73 -18.00 -13.75
CA ASN A 543 -15.47 -16.74 -13.80
C ASN A 543 -15.43 -16.14 -15.21
N GLY A 544 -16.58 -15.80 -15.79
CA GLY A 544 -16.69 -15.17 -17.11
C GLY A 544 -16.74 -16.14 -18.29
N CYS A 545 -16.79 -17.46 -18.07
CA CYS A 545 -16.97 -18.46 -19.13
C CYS A 545 -18.44 -18.50 -19.59
N SER A 546 -18.86 -17.49 -20.35
CA SER A 546 -20.28 -17.24 -20.68
C SER A 546 -20.95 -18.33 -21.51
N ASN A 547 -20.22 -19.06 -22.36
CA ASN A 547 -20.75 -20.16 -23.17
C ASN A 547 -20.61 -21.53 -22.51
N LEU A 548 -20.03 -21.62 -21.31
CA LEU A 548 -19.85 -22.89 -20.60
C LEU A 548 -21.23 -23.45 -20.23
N GLN A 549 -21.56 -24.63 -20.75
CA GLN A 549 -22.86 -25.28 -20.58
C GLN A 549 -22.84 -26.31 -19.46
N SER A 550 -21.76 -27.07 -19.32
CA SER A 550 -21.62 -28.08 -18.28
C SER A 550 -20.16 -28.31 -17.89
N VAL A 551 -19.96 -28.70 -16.64
CA VAL A 551 -18.71 -29.28 -16.13
C VAL A 551 -19.06 -30.71 -15.71
N SER A 552 -18.53 -31.70 -16.40
CA SER A 552 -18.81 -33.12 -16.20
C SER A 552 -17.58 -33.81 -15.61
N ALA A 553 -17.15 -33.37 -14.42
CA ALA A 553 -15.99 -33.93 -13.71
C ALA A 553 -16.37 -34.39 -12.29
N SER A 554 -15.69 -35.41 -11.77
CA SER A 554 -15.72 -35.77 -10.34
C SER A 554 -14.57 -35.06 -9.63
N LEU A 555 -14.90 -34.21 -8.66
CA LEU A 555 -13.95 -33.33 -7.96
C LEU A 555 -14.08 -33.46 -6.43
N PRO A 556 -13.76 -34.64 -5.85
CA PRO A 556 -14.07 -34.95 -4.44
C PRO A 556 -13.25 -34.16 -3.41
N LYS A 557 -12.09 -33.61 -3.82
CA LYS A 557 -11.21 -32.80 -2.95
C LYS A 557 -11.40 -31.30 -3.09
N LEU A 558 -12.34 -30.87 -3.94
CA LEU A 558 -12.55 -29.46 -4.23
C LEU A 558 -13.03 -28.71 -2.99
N GLN A 559 -12.37 -27.59 -2.70
CA GLN A 559 -12.70 -26.71 -1.58
C GLN A 559 -13.39 -25.44 -2.06
N GLN A 560 -13.03 -24.97 -3.26
CA GLN A 560 -13.50 -23.71 -3.82
C GLN A 560 -13.87 -23.88 -5.30
N PHE A 561 -15.08 -23.49 -5.66
CA PHE A 561 -15.56 -23.46 -7.05
C PHE A 561 -16.14 -22.08 -7.36
N TYR A 562 -15.56 -21.39 -8.33
CA TYR A 562 -16.00 -20.04 -8.73
C TYR A 562 -16.34 -20.03 -10.22
N ALA A 563 -17.62 -19.92 -10.56
CA ALA A 563 -18.13 -19.83 -11.93
C ALA A 563 -19.01 -18.59 -12.13
N ARG A 564 -18.58 -17.44 -11.61
CA ARG A 564 -19.35 -16.19 -11.69
C ARG A 564 -19.52 -15.75 -13.15
N LYS A 565 -20.69 -15.25 -13.52
CA LYS A 565 -21.07 -14.77 -14.86
C LYS A 565 -21.01 -15.86 -15.93
N CYS A 566 -21.15 -17.13 -15.56
CA CYS A 566 -21.34 -18.24 -16.49
C CYS A 566 -22.83 -18.41 -16.81
N SER A 567 -23.38 -17.53 -17.64
CA SER A 567 -24.82 -17.45 -17.90
C SER A 567 -25.41 -18.68 -18.60
N SER A 568 -24.60 -19.42 -19.38
CA SER A 568 -25.03 -20.65 -20.07
C SER A 568 -24.93 -21.92 -19.22
N LEU A 569 -24.36 -21.84 -18.02
CA LEU A 569 -24.05 -23.02 -17.19
C LEU A 569 -25.34 -23.67 -16.71
N ARG A 570 -25.59 -24.91 -17.10
CA ARG A 570 -26.84 -25.63 -16.83
C ARG A 570 -26.72 -26.63 -15.68
N THR A 571 -25.52 -27.13 -15.40
CA THR A 571 -25.27 -28.11 -14.34
C THR A 571 -23.94 -27.83 -13.65
N LEU A 572 -23.86 -28.18 -12.37
CA LEU A 572 -22.60 -28.26 -11.64
C LEU A 572 -21.92 -29.63 -11.87
N PRO A 573 -20.64 -29.81 -11.49
CA PRO A 573 -19.95 -31.10 -11.54
C PRO A 573 -20.72 -32.22 -10.82
N THR A 574 -20.58 -33.45 -11.32
CA THR A 574 -21.37 -34.60 -10.85
C THR A 574 -21.08 -34.96 -9.39
N GLU A 575 -19.86 -34.71 -8.93
CA GLU A 575 -19.43 -34.89 -7.54
C GLU A 575 -18.53 -33.70 -7.14
N LEU A 576 -18.97 -32.90 -6.17
CA LEU A 576 -18.24 -31.72 -5.68
C LEU A 576 -17.51 -31.95 -4.34
N GLY A 577 -17.67 -33.14 -3.75
CA GLY A 577 -16.91 -33.60 -2.59
C GLY A 577 -17.33 -32.98 -1.25
N ALA A 578 -17.10 -33.72 -0.16
CA ALA A 578 -17.39 -33.28 1.21
C ALA A 578 -16.45 -32.16 1.70
N CYS A 579 -15.38 -31.84 0.96
CA CYS A 579 -14.38 -30.81 1.32
C CYS A 579 -14.78 -29.39 0.88
N MET A 580 -15.86 -29.24 0.11
CA MET A 580 -16.27 -27.95 -0.45
C MET A 580 -16.61 -26.95 0.64
N ARG A 581 -15.94 -25.79 0.64
CA ARG A 581 -16.13 -24.69 1.60
C ARG A 581 -16.80 -23.48 0.98
N ALA A 582 -16.49 -23.16 -0.28
CA ALA A 582 -17.03 -22.00 -0.96
C ALA A 582 -17.50 -22.31 -2.39
N LEU A 583 -18.70 -21.86 -2.70
CA LEU A 583 -19.33 -21.99 -4.01
C LEU A 583 -19.80 -20.62 -4.51
N GLY A 584 -19.14 -20.09 -5.54
CA GLY A 584 -19.46 -18.79 -6.14
C GLY A 584 -20.05 -18.90 -7.52
N LEU A 585 -21.34 -18.58 -7.66
CA LEU A 585 -22.19 -18.77 -8.83
C LEU A 585 -22.96 -17.48 -9.18
N GLU A 586 -22.39 -16.31 -8.85
CA GLU A 586 -22.98 -15.00 -9.17
C GLU A 586 -23.33 -14.91 -10.67
N GLY A 587 -24.56 -14.56 -11.04
CA GLY A 587 -24.96 -14.36 -12.43
C GLY A 587 -25.08 -15.63 -13.29
N CYS A 588 -25.21 -16.81 -12.67
CA CYS A 588 -25.40 -18.10 -13.36
C CYS A 588 -26.87 -18.40 -13.66
N ASP A 589 -27.51 -17.59 -14.51
CA ASP A 589 -28.95 -17.73 -14.81
C ASP A 589 -29.32 -19.11 -15.43
N GLY A 590 -28.43 -19.74 -16.19
CA GLY A 590 -28.63 -21.08 -16.75
C GLY A 590 -28.83 -22.19 -15.71
N LEU A 591 -28.36 -22.00 -14.47
CA LEU A 591 -28.49 -22.99 -13.39
C LEU A 591 -29.89 -23.00 -12.78
N SER A 592 -30.72 -21.98 -13.05
CA SER A 592 -32.00 -21.77 -12.34
C SER A 592 -32.93 -22.99 -12.42
N GLN A 593 -33.03 -23.64 -13.59
CA GLN A 593 -33.85 -24.84 -13.76
C GLN A 593 -33.28 -26.04 -13.01
N TRP A 594 -31.96 -26.21 -13.02
CA TRP A 594 -31.29 -27.33 -12.37
C TRP A 594 -31.33 -27.21 -10.84
N LEU A 595 -31.15 -26.00 -10.29
CA LEU A 595 -31.23 -25.72 -8.85
C LEU A 595 -32.59 -26.08 -8.24
N ALA A 596 -33.66 -26.07 -9.03
CA ALA A 596 -35.00 -26.51 -8.62
C ALA A 596 -35.19 -28.04 -8.61
N THR A 597 -34.23 -28.82 -9.10
CA THR A 597 -34.35 -30.28 -9.22
C THR A 597 -34.02 -31.01 -7.90
N LYS A 598 -34.54 -32.23 -7.76
CA LYS A 598 -34.16 -33.14 -6.66
C LYS A 598 -32.67 -33.47 -6.67
N ASN A 599 -32.04 -33.54 -7.85
CA ASN A 599 -30.62 -33.85 -7.97
C ASN A 599 -29.74 -32.73 -7.42
N ALA A 600 -30.10 -31.46 -7.67
CA ALA A 600 -29.41 -30.34 -7.04
C ALA A 600 -29.53 -30.40 -5.52
N SER A 601 -30.72 -30.71 -4.99
CA SER A 601 -30.91 -30.86 -3.55
C SER A 601 -30.06 -32.00 -2.96
N LEU A 602 -29.98 -33.15 -3.64
CA LEU A 602 -29.11 -34.26 -3.21
C LEU A 602 -27.64 -33.85 -3.18
N LEU A 603 -27.17 -33.17 -4.22
CA LEU A 603 -25.78 -32.70 -4.30
C LEU A 603 -25.47 -31.72 -3.17
N PHE A 604 -26.32 -30.71 -2.92
CA PHE A 604 -26.10 -29.74 -1.84
C PHE A 604 -26.17 -30.36 -0.44
N CYS A 605 -26.96 -31.42 -0.25
CA CYS A 605 -26.97 -32.20 1.00
C CYS A 605 -25.65 -32.94 1.27
N GLU A 606 -24.89 -33.29 0.23
CA GLU A 606 -23.58 -33.95 0.36
C GLU A 606 -22.44 -32.96 0.65
N LEU A 607 -22.66 -31.65 0.49
CA LEU A 607 -21.66 -30.61 0.75
C LEU A 607 -21.55 -30.28 2.25
N LEU A 608 -21.15 -31.28 3.03
CA LEU A 608 -21.11 -31.24 4.50
C LEU A 608 -20.15 -30.21 5.11
N SER A 609 -19.29 -29.60 4.31
CA SER A 609 -18.35 -28.54 4.74
C SER A 609 -18.65 -27.17 4.14
N LEU A 610 -19.76 -27.00 3.41
CA LEU A 610 -20.03 -25.75 2.70
C LEU A 610 -20.35 -24.64 3.69
N GLU A 611 -19.53 -23.58 3.65
CA GLU A 611 -19.62 -22.42 4.54
C GLU A 611 -20.14 -21.19 3.78
N HIS A 612 -19.80 -21.04 2.50
CA HIS A 612 -20.06 -19.82 1.73
C HIS A 612 -20.74 -20.14 0.39
N LEU A 613 -21.91 -19.54 0.16
CA LEU A 613 -22.65 -19.64 -1.11
C LEU A 613 -22.99 -18.26 -1.66
N ASP A 614 -22.47 -17.95 -2.85
CA ASP A 614 -22.70 -16.69 -3.55
C ASP A 614 -23.51 -16.93 -4.83
N LEU A 615 -24.75 -16.48 -4.85
CA LEU A 615 -25.71 -16.59 -5.96
C LEU A 615 -26.21 -15.20 -6.38
N ARG A 616 -25.44 -14.13 -6.12
CA ARG A 616 -25.84 -12.76 -6.49
C ARG A 616 -26.16 -12.63 -7.98
N GLU A 617 -27.07 -11.74 -8.34
CA GLU A 617 -27.45 -11.45 -9.73
C GLU A 617 -27.95 -12.67 -10.54
N CYS A 618 -28.34 -13.78 -9.88
CA CYS A 618 -29.09 -14.88 -10.52
C CYS A 618 -30.55 -14.47 -10.70
N THR A 619 -30.81 -13.61 -11.67
CA THR A 619 -32.12 -12.98 -11.90
C THR A 619 -33.23 -13.96 -12.28
N SER A 620 -32.87 -15.11 -12.85
CA SER A 620 -33.81 -16.16 -13.26
C SER A 620 -34.14 -17.17 -12.15
N LEU A 621 -33.47 -17.09 -11.00
CA LEU A 621 -33.63 -18.03 -9.89
C LEU A 621 -34.99 -17.85 -9.20
N GLU A 622 -35.83 -18.90 -9.20
CA GLU A 622 -37.14 -18.88 -8.57
C GLU A 622 -37.16 -19.55 -7.18
N THR A 623 -36.39 -20.62 -7.02
CA THR A 623 -36.28 -21.41 -5.79
C THR A 623 -34.83 -21.84 -5.56
N LEU A 624 -34.50 -22.16 -4.31
CA LEU A 624 -33.21 -22.72 -3.92
C LEU A 624 -33.35 -24.23 -3.62
N PRO A 625 -32.29 -25.03 -3.85
CA PRO A 625 -32.21 -26.40 -3.35
C PRO A 625 -32.14 -26.42 -1.82
N PHE A 626 -32.28 -27.59 -1.21
CA PHE A 626 -32.00 -27.76 0.22
C PHE A 626 -30.52 -27.46 0.49
N LEU A 627 -30.27 -26.38 1.24
CA LEU A 627 -28.93 -25.92 1.58
C LEU A 627 -28.41 -26.64 2.85
N PRO A 628 -27.09 -26.90 2.94
CA PRO A 628 -26.51 -27.58 4.11
C PRO A 628 -26.51 -26.68 5.36
N THR A 629 -26.67 -27.30 6.53
CA THR A 629 -26.74 -26.60 7.84
C THR A 629 -25.42 -25.99 8.31
N THR A 630 -24.32 -26.27 7.61
CA THR A 630 -22.98 -25.73 7.88
C THR A 630 -22.74 -24.31 7.38
N MET A 631 -23.67 -23.79 6.58
CA MET A 631 -23.55 -22.49 5.92
C MET A 631 -23.35 -21.36 6.94
N GLN A 632 -22.34 -20.52 6.69
CA GLN A 632 -22.00 -19.33 7.48
C GLN A 632 -22.37 -18.05 6.74
N THR A 633 -22.23 -18.01 5.41
CA THR A 633 -22.62 -16.84 4.62
C THR A 633 -23.38 -17.21 3.37
N LEU A 634 -24.46 -16.47 3.11
CA LEU A 634 -25.31 -16.63 1.93
C LEU A 634 -25.57 -15.27 1.26
N TRP A 635 -25.15 -15.14 0.00
CA TRP A 635 -25.39 -13.95 -0.82
C TRP A 635 -26.39 -14.24 -1.93
N LEU A 636 -27.51 -13.51 -1.93
CA LEU A 636 -28.63 -13.58 -2.88
C LEU A 636 -28.99 -12.22 -3.49
N THR A 637 -28.16 -11.19 -3.29
CA THR A 637 -28.41 -9.84 -3.80
C THR A 637 -28.69 -9.86 -5.31
N GLY A 638 -29.80 -9.27 -5.75
CA GLY A 638 -30.19 -9.20 -7.16
C GLY A 638 -31.04 -10.38 -7.66
N CYS A 639 -31.31 -11.40 -6.83
CA CYS A 639 -32.19 -12.53 -7.19
C CYS A 639 -33.68 -12.11 -7.22
N SER A 640 -34.08 -11.35 -8.25
CA SER A 640 -35.38 -10.68 -8.31
C SER A 640 -36.60 -11.62 -8.43
N ARG A 641 -36.41 -12.85 -8.94
CA ARG A 641 -37.48 -13.85 -9.08
C ARG A 641 -37.59 -14.83 -7.90
N LEU A 642 -36.64 -14.79 -6.98
CA LEU A 642 -36.58 -15.75 -5.87
C LEU A 642 -37.80 -15.57 -4.96
N GLN A 643 -38.53 -16.66 -4.72
CA GLN A 643 -39.80 -16.61 -3.98
C GLN A 643 -39.63 -16.97 -2.50
N ALA A 644 -38.74 -17.90 -2.18
CA ALA A 644 -38.52 -18.37 -0.81
C ALA A 644 -37.11 -18.94 -0.64
N VAL A 645 -36.56 -18.81 0.56
CA VAL A 645 -35.39 -19.58 1.01
C VAL A 645 -35.90 -20.61 2.01
N ASN A 646 -35.87 -21.89 1.64
CA ASN A 646 -36.40 -22.99 2.45
C ASN A 646 -35.29 -23.69 3.23
N GLY A 647 -35.61 -24.28 4.39
CA GLY A 647 -34.70 -25.08 5.21
C GLY A 647 -34.45 -24.51 6.61
N SER A 648 -33.41 -25.05 7.26
CA SER A 648 -32.87 -24.57 8.55
C SER A 648 -31.37 -24.33 8.36
N LEU A 649 -30.90 -23.14 8.73
CA LEU A 649 -29.52 -22.66 8.58
C LEU A 649 -28.98 -22.14 9.93
N PRO A 650 -28.79 -23.01 10.94
CA PRO A 650 -28.55 -22.60 12.33
C PRO A 650 -27.16 -21.99 12.58
N LYS A 651 -26.22 -22.16 11.64
CA LYS A 651 -24.85 -21.62 11.73
C LYS A 651 -24.64 -20.34 10.91
N LEU A 652 -25.69 -19.82 10.27
CA LEU A 652 -25.59 -18.66 9.41
C LEU A 652 -25.19 -17.43 10.22
N GLN A 653 -24.12 -16.76 9.81
CA GLN A 653 -23.61 -15.53 10.42
C GLN A 653 -24.00 -14.31 9.60
N GLU A 654 -24.04 -14.44 8.27
CA GLU A 654 -24.24 -13.32 7.36
C GLU A 654 -25.22 -13.70 6.25
N PHE A 655 -26.26 -12.90 6.06
CA PHE A 655 -27.27 -13.12 5.02
C PHE A 655 -27.58 -11.83 4.26
N TYR A 656 -27.34 -11.85 2.94
CA TYR A 656 -27.48 -10.68 2.06
C TYR A 656 -28.45 -10.95 0.91
N ALA A 657 -29.67 -10.44 0.98
CA ALA A 657 -30.69 -10.61 -0.06
C ALA A 657 -31.21 -9.27 -0.60
N GLU A 658 -30.33 -8.32 -0.95
CA GLU A 658 -30.78 -7.02 -1.46
C GLU A 658 -31.50 -7.15 -2.81
N LYS A 659 -32.56 -6.36 -3.04
CA LYS A 659 -33.36 -6.32 -4.27
C LYS A 659 -34.04 -7.65 -4.65
N CYS A 660 -34.27 -8.55 -3.69
CA CYS A 660 -35.09 -9.76 -3.87
C CYS A 660 -36.59 -9.44 -3.71
N SER A 661 -37.19 -8.74 -4.67
CA SER A 661 -38.54 -8.18 -4.55
C SER A 661 -39.67 -9.22 -4.45
N LYS A 662 -39.46 -10.44 -4.96
CA LYS A 662 -40.43 -11.55 -4.86
C LYS A 662 -40.24 -12.45 -3.65
N LEU A 663 -39.22 -12.24 -2.83
CA LEU A 663 -38.92 -13.08 -1.67
C LEU A 663 -40.01 -12.92 -0.62
N ARG A 664 -40.75 -13.99 -0.30
CA ARG A 664 -41.91 -13.95 0.60
C ARG A 664 -41.62 -14.48 2.00
N THR A 665 -40.67 -15.39 2.13
CA THR A 665 -40.34 -16.04 3.40
C THR A 665 -38.83 -16.27 3.53
N LEU A 666 -38.36 -16.27 4.78
CA LEU A 666 -37.02 -16.69 5.17
C LEU A 666 -37.02 -18.13 5.69
N PRO A 667 -35.85 -18.78 5.87
CA PRO A 667 -35.75 -20.11 6.47
C PRO A 667 -36.37 -20.13 7.87
N LYS A 668 -36.93 -21.27 8.28
CA LYS A 668 -37.62 -21.41 9.58
C LYS A 668 -36.68 -21.18 10.78
N GLU A 669 -35.40 -21.42 10.58
CA GLU A 669 -34.35 -21.26 11.58
C GLU A 669 -33.14 -20.64 10.89
N LEU A 670 -32.75 -19.44 11.29
CA LEU A 670 -31.60 -18.69 10.77
C LEU A 670 -30.40 -18.69 11.73
N GLY A 671 -30.57 -19.26 12.93
CA GLY A 671 -29.51 -19.56 13.86
C GLY A 671 -29.13 -18.44 14.83
N ALA A 672 -28.79 -18.82 16.07
CA ALA A 672 -28.33 -17.89 17.11
C ALA A 672 -26.97 -17.23 16.79
N CYS A 673 -26.27 -17.68 15.74
CA CYS A 673 -24.95 -17.17 15.33
C CYS A 673 -25.04 -15.97 14.37
N MET A 674 -26.22 -15.59 13.90
CA MET A 674 -26.41 -14.52 12.92
C MET A 674 -25.88 -13.19 13.45
N ARG A 675 -25.05 -12.50 12.67
CA ARG A 675 -24.41 -11.21 12.99
C ARG A 675 -24.93 -10.09 12.12
N GLU A 676 -25.15 -10.36 10.83
CA GLU A 676 -25.59 -9.37 9.86
C GLU A 676 -26.69 -9.93 8.95
N LEU A 677 -27.80 -9.20 8.88
CA LEU A 677 -28.97 -9.51 8.07
C LEU A 677 -29.32 -8.31 7.19
N CYS A 678 -29.07 -8.41 5.89
CA CYS A 678 -29.36 -7.36 4.91
C CYS A 678 -30.44 -7.82 3.92
N LEU A 679 -31.60 -7.18 3.99
CA LEU A 679 -32.82 -7.48 3.24
C LEU A 679 -33.34 -6.23 2.51
N LYS A 680 -32.42 -5.35 2.08
CA LYS A 680 -32.75 -4.07 1.45
C LYS A 680 -33.58 -4.25 0.18
N GLY A 681 -34.75 -3.63 0.09
CA GLY A 681 -35.63 -3.70 -1.08
C GLY A 681 -36.34 -5.04 -1.27
N CYS A 682 -36.48 -5.86 -0.22
CA CYS A 682 -37.24 -7.11 -0.21
C CYS A 682 -38.74 -6.86 0.02
N ASP A 683 -39.43 -6.22 -0.91
CA ASP A 683 -40.84 -5.86 -0.74
C ASP A 683 -41.78 -7.06 -0.50
N GLY A 684 -41.47 -8.22 -1.08
CA GLY A 684 -42.23 -9.46 -0.88
C GLY A 684 -42.26 -9.95 0.58
N LEU A 685 -41.25 -9.60 1.39
CA LEU A 685 -41.18 -9.99 2.80
C LEU A 685 -42.11 -9.15 3.69
N SER A 686 -42.69 -8.07 3.16
CA SER A 686 -43.42 -7.09 3.97
C SER A 686 -44.62 -7.68 4.73
N GLU A 687 -45.34 -8.64 4.13
CA GLU A 687 -46.44 -9.33 4.81
C GLU A 687 -45.93 -10.30 5.88
N TRP A 688 -44.87 -11.06 5.55
CA TRP A 688 -44.29 -12.04 6.46
C TRP A 688 -43.62 -11.39 7.67
N LEU A 689 -42.92 -10.27 7.51
CA LEU A 689 -42.28 -9.50 8.59
C LEU A 689 -43.28 -8.97 9.65
N ALA A 690 -44.58 -8.93 9.32
CA ALA A 690 -45.65 -8.54 10.23
C ALA A 690 -46.31 -9.73 10.97
N THR A 691 -45.84 -10.96 10.74
CA THR A 691 -46.40 -12.17 11.35
C THR A 691 -45.74 -12.51 12.69
N ASP A 692 -46.44 -13.31 13.50
CA ASP A 692 -45.88 -13.89 14.72
C ASP A 692 -44.71 -14.85 14.41
N GLU A 693 -44.71 -15.50 13.23
CA GLU A 693 -43.62 -16.38 12.79
C GLU A 693 -42.30 -15.61 12.58
N ALA A 694 -42.35 -14.47 11.91
CA ALA A 694 -41.17 -13.61 11.76
C ALA A 694 -40.70 -13.06 13.10
N SER A 695 -41.65 -12.73 14.00
CA SER A 695 -41.34 -12.23 15.34
C SER A 695 -40.59 -13.28 16.17
N LEU A 696 -41.06 -14.53 16.16
CA LEU A 696 -40.37 -15.66 16.82
C LEU A 696 -38.96 -15.87 16.25
N LEU A 697 -38.80 -15.76 14.93
CA LEU A 697 -37.49 -15.89 14.30
C LEU A 697 -36.53 -14.80 14.77
N PHE A 698 -36.95 -13.53 14.82
CA PHE A 698 -36.09 -12.43 15.29
C PHE A 698 -35.72 -12.54 16.77
N GLU A 699 -36.59 -13.12 17.61
CA GLU A 699 -36.29 -13.40 19.02
C GLU A 699 -35.16 -14.42 19.19
N GLU A 700 -35.02 -15.38 18.27
CA GLU A 700 -33.96 -16.40 18.30
C GLU A 700 -32.58 -15.85 17.86
N LEU A 701 -32.51 -14.69 17.20
CA LEU A 701 -31.27 -14.11 16.66
C LEU A 701 -30.45 -13.36 17.71
N CYS A 702 -30.09 -14.04 18.80
CA CYS A 702 -29.40 -13.48 19.97
C CYS A 702 -28.00 -12.86 19.70
N SER A 703 -27.40 -13.10 18.53
CA SER A 703 -26.10 -12.51 18.15
C SER A 703 -26.21 -11.41 17.10
N LEU A 704 -27.42 -11.08 16.61
CA LEU A 704 -27.60 -10.17 15.49
C LEU A 704 -27.17 -8.77 15.89
N LYS A 705 -26.20 -8.22 15.16
CA LYS A 705 -25.64 -6.89 15.40
C LYS A 705 -26.15 -5.87 14.40
N LYS A 706 -26.39 -6.26 13.15
CA LYS A 706 -26.85 -5.36 12.10
C LYS A 706 -28.05 -5.92 11.36
N LEU A 707 -29.07 -5.08 11.21
CA LEU A 707 -30.26 -5.36 10.41
C LEU A 707 -30.50 -4.20 9.44
N ASP A 708 -30.50 -4.50 8.15
CA ASP A 708 -30.83 -3.54 7.09
C ASP A 708 -32.10 -4.00 6.33
N LEU A 709 -33.17 -3.22 6.46
CA LEU A 709 -34.44 -3.39 5.75
C LEU A 709 -34.74 -2.16 4.87
N SER A 710 -33.71 -1.40 4.50
CA SER A 710 -33.89 -0.16 3.73
C SER A 710 -34.66 -0.41 2.43
N TRP A 711 -35.47 0.55 2.02
CA TRP A 711 -36.26 0.51 0.79
C TRP A 711 -37.26 -0.64 0.68
N CYS A 712 -37.62 -1.30 1.79
CA CYS A 712 -38.81 -2.16 1.87
C CYS A 712 -40.07 -1.29 1.91
N ILE A 713 -40.54 -0.83 0.75
CA ILE A 713 -41.55 0.22 0.61
C ILE A 713 -42.94 -0.21 1.09
N ASN A 714 -43.22 -1.53 1.09
CA ASN A 714 -44.49 -2.10 1.53
C ASN A 714 -44.52 -2.54 3.00
N LEU A 715 -43.40 -2.39 3.72
CA LEU A 715 -43.31 -2.77 5.13
C LEU A 715 -44.18 -1.85 5.97
N LYS A 716 -45.24 -2.41 6.60
CA LYS A 716 -46.20 -1.63 7.42
C LYS A 716 -45.87 -1.61 8.91
N ALA A 717 -45.37 -2.73 9.42
CA ALA A 717 -45.02 -2.87 10.83
C ALA A 717 -43.76 -3.72 10.97
N LEU A 718 -42.96 -3.42 12.00
CA LEU A 718 -41.82 -4.24 12.42
C LEU A 718 -41.84 -4.34 13.95
N SER A 719 -41.82 -5.57 14.47
CA SER A 719 -41.94 -5.87 15.89
C SER A 719 -40.92 -6.92 16.35
N PHE A 720 -40.62 -6.95 17.65
CA PHE A 720 -39.83 -7.99 18.32
C PHE A 720 -38.39 -8.16 17.77
N LEU A 721 -37.61 -7.07 17.78
CA LEU A 721 -36.19 -7.09 17.41
C LEU A 721 -35.28 -7.62 18.54
N PRO A 722 -34.16 -8.30 18.21
CA PRO A 722 -33.25 -8.88 19.20
C PRO A 722 -32.46 -7.81 19.97
N THR A 723 -32.21 -8.06 21.26
CA THR A 723 -31.51 -7.13 22.18
C THR A 723 -30.02 -6.93 21.87
N SER A 724 -29.42 -7.83 21.09
CA SER A 724 -28.03 -7.76 20.64
C SER A 724 -27.78 -6.70 19.55
N LEU A 725 -28.85 -6.16 18.95
CA LEU A 725 -28.77 -5.30 17.77
C LEU A 725 -28.01 -3.99 18.06
N GLU A 726 -26.95 -3.73 17.29
CA GLU A 726 -26.12 -2.53 17.38
C GLU A 726 -26.51 -1.47 16.32
N GLU A 727 -26.92 -1.91 15.12
CA GLU A 727 -27.31 -1.04 14.00
C GLU A 727 -28.62 -1.52 13.34
N LEU A 728 -29.58 -0.60 13.18
CA LEU A 728 -30.83 -0.81 12.46
C LEU A 728 -31.01 0.23 11.37
N THR A 729 -31.18 -0.21 10.12
CA THR A 729 -31.38 0.67 8.96
C THR A 729 -32.73 0.37 8.30
N LEU A 730 -33.61 1.38 8.28
CA LEU A 730 -34.98 1.36 7.73
C LEU A 730 -35.18 2.46 6.68
N GLU A 731 -34.09 3.04 6.16
CA GLU A 731 -34.13 4.17 5.22
C GLU A 731 -35.05 3.86 4.03
N GLY A 732 -36.00 4.73 3.71
CA GLY A 732 -36.89 4.55 2.55
C GLY A 732 -38.07 3.60 2.76
N CYS A 733 -38.32 3.08 3.97
CA CYS A 733 -39.54 2.31 4.28
C CYS A 733 -40.77 3.24 4.39
N ILE A 734 -41.32 3.65 3.25
CA ILE A 734 -42.34 4.72 3.18
C ILE A 734 -43.68 4.35 3.83
N GLN A 735 -44.07 3.08 3.86
CA GLN A 735 -45.32 2.60 4.48
C GLN A 735 -45.16 2.17 5.94
N LEU A 736 -43.96 2.24 6.52
CA LEU A 736 -43.75 1.79 7.89
C LEU A 736 -44.51 2.69 8.87
N GLU A 737 -45.57 2.16 9.47
CA GLU A 737 -46.43 2.88 10.40
C GLU A 737 -46.02 2.68 11.86
N VAL A 738 -45.64 1.43 12.19
CA VAL A 738 -45.40 0.97 13.56
C VAL A 738 -44.03 0.29 13.65
N LEU A 739 -43.19 0.79 14.55
CA LEU A 739 -41.97 0.13 15.00
C LEU A 739 -42.16 -0.21 16.49
N ARG A 740 -41.99 -1.47 16.88
CA ARG A 740 -42.07 -1.92 18.28
C ARG A 740 -40.84 -2.74 18.65
N PHE A 741 -40.27 -2.48 19.81
CA PHE A 741 -39.22 -3.32 20.37
C PHE A 741 -39.83 -4.34 21.34
N GLY A 742 -39.20 -5.51 21.48
CA GLY A 742 -39.68 -6.55 22.40
C GLY A 742 -39.54 -6.15 23.87
N SER A 743 -39.88 -7.07 24.77
CA SER A 743 -39.77 -6.90 26.23
C SER A 743 -38.32 -6.69 26.73
N GLY A 744 -37.33 -7.04 25.91
CA GLY A 744 -35.93 -6.72 26.13
C GLY A 744 -35.58 -5.34 25.59
N ASN A 745 -35.11 -4.45 26.45
CA ASN A 745 -34.66 -3.12 26.05
C ASN A 745 -33.42 -3.23 25.11
N LEU A 746 -33.43 -2.55 23.96
CA LEU A 746 -32.36 -2.59 22.93
C LEU A 746 -31.09 -1.82 23.38
N THR A 747 -30.55 -2.15 24.54
CA THR A 747 -29.45 -1.45 25.23
C THR A 747 -28.16 -1.33 24.40
N ASN A 748 -27.96 -2.22 23.42
CA ASN A 748 -26.79 -2.24 22.54
C ASN A 748 -26.94 -1.38 21.28
N LEU A 749 -28.14 -0.84 20.99
CA LEU A 749 -28.42 -0.12 19.76
C LEU A 749 -27.68 1.23 19.74
N LYS A 750 -26.70 1.35 18.84
CA LYS A 750 -25.84 2.53 18.65
C LYS A 750 -26.32 3.39 17.50
N ARG A 751 -26.88 2.77 16.45
CA ARG A 751 -27.28 3.47 15.21
C ARG A 751 -28.68 3.07 14.78
N LEU A 752 -29.50 4.08 14.49
CA LEU A 752 -30.84 3.92 13.92
C LEU A 752 -30.99 4.88 12.73
N ASP A 753 -31.20 4.33 11.54
CA ASP A 753 -31.48 5.11 10.33
C ASP A 753 -32.94 4.91 9.90
N ILE A 754 -33.72 5.99 9.92
CA ILE A 754 -35.16 6.01 9.59
C ILE A 754 -35.48 7.13 8.58
N ARG A 755 -34.49 7.53 7.78
CA ARG A 755 -34.66 8.57 6.76
C ARG A 755 -35.72 8.13 5.75
N TYR A 756 -36.51 9.07 5.22
CA TYR A 756 -37.59 8.78 4.28
C TYR A 756 -38.73 7.83 4.76
N CYS A 757 -38.85 7.49 6.05
CA CYS A 757 -40.00 6.74 6.60
C CYS A 757 -41.25 7.65 6.77
N ALA A 758 -41.97 7.91 5.68
CA ALA A 758 -43.02 8.93 5.64
C ALA A 758 -44.25 8.63 6.52
N SER A 759 -44.58 7.35 6.75
CA SER A 759 -45.80 6.92 7.46
C SER A 759 -45.60 6.65 8.96
N LEU A 760 -44.36 6.73 9.46
CA LEU A 760 -44.04 6.34 10.83
C LEU A 760 -44.75 7.24 11.83
N ARG A 761 -45.58 6.66 12.71
CA ARG A 761 -46.47 7.41 13.61
C ARG A 761 -45.77 7.86 14.89
N SER A 762 -44.96 6.98 15.47
CA SER A 762 -44.21 7.21 16.72
C SER A 762 -43.01 6.29 16.80
N LEU A 763 -41.99 6.70 17.54
CA LEU A 763 -40.89 5.82 17.95
C LEU A 763 -41.16 5.18 19.32
N PRO A 764 -40.65 3.97 19.60
CA PRO A 764 -40.80 3.31 20.90
C PRO A 764 -40.24 4.14 22.06
N GLN A 765 -40.87 4.10 23.24
CA GLN A 765 -40.43 4.85 24.43
C GLN A 765 -39.06 4.35 24.96
N GLU A 766 -38.74 3.10 24.68
CA GLU A 766 -37.53 2.40 25.11
C GLU A 766 -36.23 3.07 24.61
N LEU A 767 -36.29 3.83 23.51
CA LEU A 767 -35.17 4.65 23.00
C LEU A 767 -34.75 5.77 23.96
N GLU A 768 -35.56 6.15 24.95
CA GLU A 768 -35.20 7.17 25.97
C GLU A 768 -34.03 6.74 26.86
N SER A 769 -33.80 5.42 26.96
CA SER A 769 -32.84 4.81 27.87
C SER A 769 -31.41 4.68 27.29
N LEU A 770 -31.21 4.95 25.99
CA LEU A 770 -29.94 4.69 25.30
C LEU A 770 -28.96 5.88 25.39
N PRO A 771 -27.76 5.71 25.97
CA PRO A 771 -26.86 6.83 26.26
C PRO A 771 -26.17 7.46 25.04
N ALA A 772 -26.12 6.78 23.87
CA ALA A 772 -25.32 7.20 22.70
C ALA A 772 -25.95 6.89 21.32
N LEU A 773 -27.29 6.92 21.19
CA LEU A 773 -27.95 6.66 19.91
C LEU A 773 -27.71 7.78 18.88
N THR A 774 -27.15 7.44 17.72
CA THR A 774 -27.02 8.37 16.59
C THR A 774 -28.18 8.16 15.61
N ILE A 775 -29.01 9.19 15.41
CA ILE A 775 -30.09 9.21 14.41
C ILE A 775 -29.65 10.12 13.25
N LYS A 776 -29.62 9.59 12.03
CA LYS A 776 -29.31 10.40 10.84
C LYS A 776 -30.50 11.31 10.50
N ARG A 777 -30.25 12.62 10.36
CA ARG A 777 -31.28 13.68 10.21
C ARG A 777 -31.94 13.64 8.82
N ASP A 778 -33.27 13.62 8.80
CA ASP A 778 -34.14 13.92 7.63
C ASP A 778 -35.57 14.31 8.10
N ASP A 779 -36.42 14.77 7.17
CA ASP A 779 -37.79 15.27 7.37
C ASP A 779 -38.73 14.35 8.16
N ALA A 780 -38.47 13.04 8.20
CA ALA A 780 -39.21 12.08 9.00
C ALA A 780 -39.12 12.37 10.52
N ALA A 781 -37.93 12.72 11.03
CA ALA A 781 -37.73 13.10 12.43
C ALA A 781 -38.47 14.42 12.75
N ARG A 782 -38.51 15.37 11.80
CA ARG A 782 -39.29 16.62 11.93
C ARG A 782 -40.80 16.35 11.95
N ARG A 783 -41.30 15.38 11.17
CA ARG A 783 -42.72 14.99 11.15
C ARG A 783 -43.14 14.27 12.44
N LEU A 784 -42.31 13.36 12.96
CA LEU A 784 -42.51 12.71 14.26
C LEU A 784 -42.51 13.73 15.40
N HIS A 785 -41.65 14.75 15.33
CA HIS A 785 -41.67 15.87 16.28
C HIS A 785 -43.01 16.60 16.29
N ARG A 786 -43.54 16.98 15.11
CA ARG A 786 -44.82 17.69 14.98
C ARG A 786 -46.02 16.84 15.44
N ARG A 787 -45.94 15.52 15.30
CA ARG A 787 -47.00 14.57 15.71
C ARG A 787 -46.91 14.14 17.19
N GLY A 788 -45.96 14.66 17.96
CA GLY A 788 -45.77 14.29 19.36
C GLY A 788 -45.17 12.89 19.58
N GLY A 789 -44.74 12.20 18.52
CA GLY A 789 -44.26 10.82 18.55
C GLY A 789 -42.76 10.63 18.83
N LEU A 790 -42.05 11.71 19.23
CA LEU A 790 -40.65 11.65 19.67
C LEU A 790 -40.56 11.62 21.20
N PRO A 791 -39.76 10.69 21.76
CA PRO A 791 -39.48 10.67 23.19
C PRO A 791 -38.75 11.93 23.68
N SER A 792 -38.98 12.27 24.96
CA SER A 792 -38.69 13.58 25.56
C SER A 792 -37.20 13.97 25.56
N ARG A 793 -36.28 13.02 25.81
CA ARG A 793 -34.81 13.25 25.77
C ARG A 793 -34.25 13.42 24.36
N ILE A 794 -34.85 12.78 23.36
CA ILE A 794 -34.43 12.87 21.94
C ILE A 794 -34.84 14.23 21.35
N LYS A 795 -35.96 14.81 21.81
CA LYS A 795 -36.36 16.20 21.46
C LYS A 795 -35.25 17.21 21.80
N ASN A 796 -34.60 17.08 22.95
CA ASN A 796 -33.56 17.99 23.43
C ASN A 796 -32.22 17.83 22.68
N ARG A 797 -31.82 16.60 22.31
CA ARG A 797 -30.60 16.38 21.50
C ARG A 797 -30.78 16.78 20.03
N LEU A 798 -32.00 16.70 19.50
CA LEU A 798 -32.32 17.22 18.16
C LEU A 798 -32.28 18.76 18.09
N HIS A 799 -32.57 19.45 19.21
CA HIS A 799 -32.51 20.91 19.33
C HIS A 799 -31.09 21.47 19.53
N GLN A 800 -30.12 20.66 19.99
CA GLN A 800 -28.75 21.13 20.28
C GLN A 800 -27.84 21.34 19.05
N ASN A 801 -28.31 21.03 17.84
CA ASN A 801 -27.63 21.39 16.58
C ASN A 801 -28.49 22.36 15.75
N CYS A 802 -29.09 23.36 16.41
CA CYS A 802 -29.78 24.50 15.80
C CYS A 802 -29.14 25.79 16.32
N CYS A 803 -28.47 26.54 15.45
CA CYS A 803 -28.20 27.96 15.73
C CYS A 803 -29.53 28.71 15.82
N PRO A 804 -29.72 29.62 16.79
CA PRO A 804 -30.84 30.56 16.75
C PRO A 804 -30.51 31.67 15.74
N GLU A 805 -31.41 31.93 14.79
CA GLU A 805 -31.43 33.24 14.13
C GLU A 805 -32.26 34.21 14.98
N PRO A 806 -31.74 35.42 15.27
CA PRO A 806 -32.52 36.45 15.95
C PRO A 806 -33.36 37.26 14.94
N ASN A 807 -34.54 37.63 15.40
CA ASN A 807 -35.49 38.63 14.89
C ASN A 807 -36.56 38.14 13.92
N GLY A 808 -37.77 38.02 14.48
CA GLY A 808 -38.99 37.83 13.71
C GLY A 808 -39.33 39.03 12.83
N LYS A 809 -39.64 38.74 11.57
CA LYS A 809 -40.71 39.41 10.83
C LYS A 809 -41.55 38.36 10.12
N MET A 810 -42.83 38.38 10.42
CA MET A 810 -43.87 37.61 9.76
C MET A 810 -44.01 38.13 8.33
N VAL A 811 -43.71 37.29 7.32
CA VAL A 811 -44.24 37.47 5.96
C VAL A 811 -44.74 36.11 5.48
N ARG A 812 -46.06 35.95 5.49
CA ARG A 812 -46.78 34.94 4.71
C ARG A 812 -46.53 35.19 3.22
N THR A 813 -46.77 34.15 2.40
CA THR A 813 -46.95 34.15 0.91
C THR A 813 -45.66 33.67 0.20
N LEU A 814 -45.56 32.57 -0.55
CA LEU A 814 -46.52 31.72 -1.28
C LEU A 814 -45.98 30.28 -1.42
N LEU A 815 -46.91 29.32 -1.35
CA LEU A 815 -46.77 27.94 -1.79
C LEU A 815 -46.55 27.85 -3.31
N LEU A 816 -45.63 26.98 -3.74
CA LEU A 816 -45.78 26.19 -4.97
C LEU A 816 -45.29 24.77 -4.68
N GLY A 817 -46.22 23.82 -4.74
CA GLY A 817 -46.00 22.42 -4.41
C GLY A 817 -45.35 21.61 -5.52
N ALA A 818 -44.69 20.53 -5.11
CA ALA A 818 -44.49 19.36 -5.95
C ALA A 818 -44.91 18.13 -5.15
N SER A 819 -45.99 17.51 -5.61
CA SER A 819 -46.60 16.26 -5.15
C SER A 819 -45.67 15.06 -5.39
N PRO A 820 -45.87 13.92 -4.70
CA PRO A 820 -45.02 12.72 -4.83
C PRO A 820 -45.35 11.94 -6.11
N PRO A 821 -44.40 11.23 -6.74
CA PRO A 821 -44.75 10.26 -7.76
C PRO A 821 -45.08 8.92 -7.10
N SER A 822 -46.38 8.62 -7.07
CA SER A 822 -46.91 7.26 -6.93
C SER A 822 -47.08 6.64 -8.32
N ARG A 823 -46.90 5.32 -8.41
CA ARG A 823 -47.14 4.40 -9.57
C ARG A 823 -45.99 4.28 -10.58
N MET A 824 -45.28 3.16 -10.53
CA MET A 824 -44.66 2.57 -11.72
C MET A 824 -45.41 1.29 -12.04
N HIS A 825 -46.27 1.36 -13.06
CA HIS A 825 -46.88 0.20 -13.71
C HIS A 825 -45.88 -0.40 -14.71
N ILE A 826 -45.98 -1.71 -14.82
CA ILE A 826 -45.36 -2.64 -15.77
C ILE A 826 -45.51 -2.17 -17.24
N LEU A 827 -44.42 -2.26 -18.00
CA LEU A 827 -44.26 -2.58 -19.44
C LEU A 827 -42.74 -2.73 -19.66
N GLY A 828 -42.16 -3.82 -20.17
CA GLY A 828 -42.64 -4.75 -21.20
C GLY A 828 -42.00 -4.36 -22.54
N ASP A 829 -40.84 -4.96 -22.83
CA ASP A 829 -40.16 -5.20 -24.11
C ASP A 829 -40.14 -4.11 -25.21
N CYS A 830 -38.92 -3.73 -25.65
CA CYS A 830 -38.50 -3.76 -27.06
C CYS A 830 -37.00 -3.39 -27.24
N LEU A 831 -36.19 -4.39 -27.59
CA LEU A 831 -35.20 -4.45 -28.68
C LEU A 831 -34.36 -3.19 -29.06
N LEU A 832 -33.03 -3.33 -28.84
CA LEU A 832 -31.80 -2.80 -29.48
C LEU A 832 -31.85 -2.32 -30.98
N PRO A 833 -30.78 -1.74 -31.61
CA PRO A 833 -29.53 -1.03 -31.18
C PRO A 833 -29.23 0.25 -32.05
N PRO A 834 -27.97 0.60 -32.44
CA PRO A 834 -27.05 1.60 -31.85
C PRO A 834 -26.78 2.84 -32.74
N ARG A 835 -26.13 3.92 -32.22
CA ARG A 835 -25.02 4.68 -32.90
C ARG A 835 -24.59 5.97 -32.19
N ASN A 836 -23.29 6.23 -32.38
CA ASN A 836 -22.51 7.45 -32.12
C ASN A 836 -23.14 8.75 -32.66
N SER A 837 -22.93 9.86 -31.95
CA SER A 837 -22.29 11.09 -32.48
C SER A 837 -22.24 12.20 -31.43
N ALA A 838 -21.14 12.96 -31.48
CA ALA A 838 -20.84 14.13 -30.68
C ALA A 838 -21.69 15.37 -31.04
N ASP A 839 -21.57 16.38 -30.17
CA ASP A 839 -21.76 17.83 -30.40
C ASP A 839 -23.19 18.40 -30.57
N THR A 840 -23.66 19.09 -29.53
CA THR A 840 -23.82 20.56 -29.46
C THR A 840 -24.93 20.93 -28.48
N LEU A 841 -24.61 21.74 -27.45
CA LEU A 841 -25.34 22.96 -27.10
C LEU A 841 -24.66 23.67 -25.92
N VAL A 842 -24.07 24.80 -26.28
CA VAL A 842 -23.49 25.86 -25.46
C VAL A 842 -24.64 26.75 -24.96
N ASP A 843 -24.69 27.05 -23.65
CA ASP A 843 -24.69 28.41 -23.07
C ASP A 843 -25.36 28.53 -21.69
N ARG A 844 -24.78 29.44 -20.89
CA ARG A 844 -25.25 30.07 -19.64
C ARG A 844 -24.84 29.45 -18.31
N LEU A 845 -23.55 29.55 -17.97
CA LEU A 845 -23.13 29.84 -16.60
C LEU A 845 -22.04 30.93 -16.61
N SER A 846 -22.42 32.12 -16.18
CA SER A 846 -21.53 33.24 -15.86
C SER A 846 -20.97 33.08 -14.45
N TYR A 847 -19.64 33.09 -14.33
CA TYR A 847 -18.89 33.23 -13.07
C TYR A 847 -18.61 34.71 -12.74
N PRO A 848 -18.37 35.04 -11.46
CA PRO A 848 -17.35 36.02 -11.06
C PRO A 848 -16.26 35.39 -10.13
N PRO A 849 -15.12 36.07 -9.89
CA PRO A 849 -13.78 35.50 -10.09
C PRO A 849 -12.92 35.37 -8.82
N ASP A 850 -11.66 34.96 -9.04
CA ASP A 850 -10.47 35.04 -8.18
C ASP A 850 -10.03 33.76 -7.45
N CYS A 851 -9.28 32.91 -8.17
CA CYS A 851 -7.83 32.73 -7.94
C CYS A 851 -7.25 31.80 -9.02
N GLN A 852 -6.45 32.38 -9.92
CA GLN A 852 -5.63 31.68 -10.90
C GLN A 852 -4.38 31.08 -10.24
N GLY A 853 -4.05 29.84 -10.59
CA GLY A 853 -2.71 29.30 -10.37
C GLY A 853 -2.63 27.77 -10.37
N LEU A 854 -2.13 27.21 -11.48
CA LEU A 854 -1.57 25.85 -11.69
C LEU A 854 -2.47 24.77 -12.35
N SER A 855 -2.34 24.74 -13.68
CA SER A 855 -2.21 23.62 -14.63
C SER A 855 -2.85 22.24 -14.37
N THR A 856 -3.76 21.87 -15.28
CA THR A 856 -3.90 20.56 -15.98
C THR A 856 -3.45 19.28 -15.27
N ASN A 857 -4.38 18.57 -14.59
CA ASN A 857 -4.50 17.09 -14.52
C ASN A 857 -5.59 16.64 -13.53
N ALA A 858 -6.88 16.87 -13.83
CA ALA A 858 -7.98 16.42 -12.95
C ALA A 858 -8.97 15.43 -13.57
N THR A 859 -8.92 15.18 -14.88
CA THR A 859 -9.89 14.30 -15.56
C THR A 859 -9.43 12.85 -15.75
N GLU A 860 -8.17 12.51 -15.47
CA GLU A 860 -7.69 11.13 -15.38
C GLU A 860 -7.74 10.54 -13.95
N ILE A 861 -7.94 11.36 -12.91
CA ILE A 861 -7.99 10.90 -11.51
C ILE A 861 -9.39 10.41 -11.09
N LEU A 862 -10.44 10.78 -11.81
CA LEU A 862 -11.82 10.34 -11.51
C LEU A 862 -12.21 9.00 -12.13
N ARG A 863 -11.43 8.47 -13.10
CA ARG A 863 -11.65 7.11 -13.65
C ARG A 863 -10.97 6.02 -12.82
N CYS A 864 -9.95 6.37 -12.03
CA CYS A 864 -9.24 5.43 -11.14
C CYS A 864 -9.81 5.35 -9.70
N LYS A 865 -10.77 6.20 -9.31
CA LYS A 865 -11.36 6.17 -7.95
C LYS A 865 -12.65 5.35 -7.80
N MET A 866 -13.26 4.88 -8.89
CA MET A 866 -14.40 3.95 -8.82
C MET A 866 -14.03 2.46 -8.87
N LEU A 867 -12.79 2.12 -9.23
CA LEU A 867 -12.29 0.72 -9.20
C LEU A 867 -11.62 0.33 -7.87
N LYS A 868 -11.45 1.25 -6.92
CA LYS A 868 -10.81 1.00 -5.61
C LYS A 868 -11.77 0.93 -4.41
N LEU A 869 -13.08 1.00 -4.63
CA LEU A 869 -14.09 0.91 -3.56
C LEU A 869 -14.84 -0.44 -3.52
N GLN A 870 -14.56 -1.36 -4.44
CA GLN A 870 -15.12 -2.72 -4.43
C GLN A 870 -14.25 -3.76 -3.68
N ASP A 871 -12.97 -3.44 -3.42
CA ASP A 871 -12.03 -4.38 -2.76
C ASP A 871 -11.87 -4.17 -1.23
N ALA A 872 -12.59 -3.22 -0.63
CA ALA A 872 -12.41 -2.87 0.78
C ALA A 872 -13.35 -3.62 1.77
N TYR A 873 -14.21 -4.53 1.29
CA TYR A 873 -15.21 -5.22 2.12
C TYR A 873 -14.95 -6.71 2.41
N TYR A 874 -13.84 -7.29 1.94
CA TYR A 874 -13.51 -8.69 2.22
C TYR A 874 -12.13 -8.83 2.86
N GLY A 875 -12.11 -8.84 4.19
CA GLY A 875 -10.92 -9.07 5.01
C GLY A 875 -10.79 -10.53 5.44
N SER A 876 -9.59 -11.07 5.25
CA SER A 876 -8.98 -12.26 5.88
C SER A 876 -9.33 -13.65 5.32
N GLY A 877 -8.63 -13.99 4.23
CA GLY A 877 -8.41 -15.36 3.77
C GLY A 877 -7.25 -15.44 2.77
N ARG A 878 -6.20 -14.60 2.91
CA ARG A 878 -5.00 -14.70 2.08
C ARG A 878 -4.10 -15.81 2.63
N LEU A 879 -4.17 -16.99 1.98
CA LEU A 879 -3.06 -17.92 1.98
C LEU A 879 -1.85 -17.21 1.34
N HIS A 880 -0.75 -17.19 2.09
CA HIS A 880 0.55 -16.70 1.66
C HIS A 880 1.04 -17.45 0.42
N VAL A 881 0.90 -16.85 -0.76
CA VAL A 881 1.85 -17.09 -1.85
C VAL A 881 2.94 -16.04 -1.69
N ARG A 882 4.13 -16.50 -1.26
CA ARG A 882 5.37 -15.72 -1.21
C ARG A 882 5.74 -15.30 -2.64
N VAL A 883 5.22 -14.17 -3.09
CA VAL A 883 5.88 -13.41 -4.16
C VAL A 883 7.07 -12.73 -3.49
N MET A 884 8.26 -13.28 -3.69
CA MET A 884 9.53 -12.59 -3.40
C MET A 884 9.63 -11.36 -4.33
N ALA A 885 8.99 -10.27 -3.96
CA ALA A 885 9.40 -8.95 -4.41
C ALA A 885 10.65 -8.57 -3.60
N GLY A 886 11.81 -8.96 -4.11
CA GLY A 886 13.08 -8.40 -3.65
C GLY A 886 13.02 -6.89 -3.80
N ARG A 887 13.14 -6.17 -2.67
CA ARG A 887 13.57 -4.77 -2.69
C ARG A 887 15.04 -4.78 -3.10
N MET A 888 15.31 -4.40 -4.34
CA MET A 888 16.53 -3.76 -4.83
C MET A 888 16.11 -2.67 -5.80
#